data_AF-A0A3M2G1H7-F1
#
_entry.id   AF-A0A3M2G1H7-F1
#
_cell.length_a   1.000
_cell.length_b   1.000
_cell.length_c   1.000
_cell.angle_alpha   90.00
_cell.angle_beta   90.00
_cell.angle_gamma   90.00
#
_symmetry.space_group_name_H-M   'P 1'
#
loop_
_entity.id
_entity.type
_entity.pdbx_description
1 polymer ?
#
loop_
_entity_poly.entity_id
_entity_poly.type
_entity_poly.pdbx_seq_one_letter_code
_entity_poly.pdbx_strand_id
1 'polypeptide(L)'
;MPLAAYHFQFNDPQPVTSPLPQTMMKDLNAQLEVAEWLCLRYAGNCEMFLIEAEPLGTETVWSLLQETGIVPKGKPEEAQYRFHREAIHYFYAITTGIIGQTRGKRLLEILHEAYAQAVEMTYAGPILHRLFHRGVWLHEKVRLETRFFRFAVDEESVLRELAGKVLGHLTQAVTYIMGYQPEVVYQLEELRQGGCRKFVFVGDEPVDDVVIRVSGEVRSPQALRVLPVETDILLICEGAPPMFKQPQVIQERMNRRHNAPLFILDQTGGYFEPKTLKKLYNVYHYQPQDLTPIIRYNRQEQRAEAARIEPWIREEVSAFYDWYRTEERFQFAGMIGANPQMRRIFELISRISQTDITVLIDGESGTGKELVARAIHDLSARRDKPFIAVNCGAIPENLLESELFGHMKGAFTGATASKQGLFESADQGTIFLDEIGELPASLQVKLLRFLQEGELKRVGSNATLQLDVRVLAATNKHLEKLVENGEFRSDLYYRLNVIQLTLPPLRERQEDIPLLAQHFLRKYARKLNKDVAELSPEAMEALLHYRWQGNVRELENVMERAVALTVGKSISVYDLPPALQNVNHQTSSPMETDAKARLTLKEVEKKYILETLDLFDWNYDEVCRQLGIGRTTLWRKLREYGVSESSTKT
;
A
#
# COMPACT_ATOMS: atom_id res chain seq x y z
N MET A 1 18.45 36.68 1.09
CA MET A 1 18.45 36.76 -0.38
C MET A 1 17.02 36.48 -0.84
N PRO A 2 16.33 37.46 -1.45
CA PRO A 2 14.94 37.33 -1.83
C PRO A 2 14.77 36.67 -3.21
N LEU A 3 13.59 36.09 -3.39
CA LEU A 3 12.99 35.63 -4.64
C LEU A 3 13.00 36.70 -5.73
N ALA A 4 13.33 36.30 -6.97
CA ALA A 4 12.72 36.69 -8.25
C ALA A 4 13.76 36.84 -9.38
N ALA A 5 13.77 35.86 -10.28
CA ALA A 5 14.03 36.07 -11.71
C ALA A 5 13.42 34.89 -12.48
N TYR A 6 12.11 34.70 -12.31
CA TYR A 6 11.32 33.80 -13.16
C TYR A 6 10.76 34.61 -14.33
N HIS A 7 11.36 34.43 -15.48
CA HIS A 7 10.66 34.48 -16.75
C HIS A 7 11.03 33.21 -17.50
N PHE A 8 10.05 32.39 -17.88
CA PHE A 8 9.77 32.08 -19.29
C PHE A 8 8.44 31.32 -19.42
N GLN A 9 7.70 31.71 -20.46
CA GLN A 9 6.41 31.17 -20.89
C GLN A 9 6.63 29.87 -21.66
N PHE A 10 5.94 28.81 -21.24
CA PHE A 10 5.05 27.90 -21.98
C PHE A 10 4.89 26.62 -21.14
N ASN A 11 3.63 26.32 -20.79
CA ASN A 11 3.22 25.35 -19.78
C ASN A 11 3.59 23.91 -20.12
N ASP A 12 4.56 23.34 -19.41
CA ASP A 12 4.83 21.90 -19.43
C ASP A 12 5.03 21.36 -17.99
N PRO A 13 4.48 20.17 -17.63
CA PRO A 13 4.34 19.73 -16.26
C PRO A 13 5.64 19.17 -15.67
N GLN A 14 6.17 19.83 -14.63
CA GLN A 14 7.12 19.22 -13.71
C GLN A 14 6.39 18.69 -12.46
N PRO A 15 6.76 17.50 -11.94
CA PRO A 15 6.22 16.98 -10.68
C PRO A 15 6.69 17.85 -9.51
N VAL A 16 5.79 18.10 -8.56
CA VAL A 16 6.14 18.75 -7.29
C VAL A 16 6.70 17.67 -6.36
N THR A 17 8.03 17.64 -6.20
CA THR A 17 8.80 16.56 -5.55
C THR A 17 8.77 16.57 -4.03
N SER A 18 8.10 17.53 -3.38
CA SER A 18 8.08 17.64 -1.92
C SER A 18 7.07 16.68 -1.29
N PRO A 19 7.50 15.73 -0.42
CA PRO A 19 6.58 14.85 0.27
C PRO A 19 5.71 15.60 1.29
N LEU A 20 4.45 15.19 1.46
CA LEU A 20 3.56 15.77 2.48
C LEU A 20 3.89 15.17 3.87
N PRO A 21 3.90 15.98 4.94
CA PRO A 21 4.11 15.47 6.30
C PRO A 21 3.01 14.48 6.74
N GLN A 22 3.37 13.39 7.42
CA GLN A 22 2.41 12.37 7.88
C GLN A 22 1.32 12.90 8.83
N THR A 23 1.63 13.88 9.67
CA THR A 23 0.67 14.50 10.60
C THR A 23 -0.44 15.23 9.84
N MET A 24 -0.04 16.00 8.84
CA MET A 24 -0.93 16.75 7.96
C MET A 24 -1.88 15.85 7.16
N MET A 25 -1.40 14.66 6.76
CA MET A 25 -2.21 13.67 6.06
C MET A 25 -3.29 13.04 6.95
N LYS A 26 -3.00 12.81 8.25
CA LYS A 26 -4.00 12.30 9.20
C LYS A 26 -5.10 13.32 9.45
N ASP A 27 -4.74 14.59 9.58
CA ASP A 27 -5.69 15.69 9.74
C ASP A 27 -6.59 15.81 8.51
N LEU A 28 -6.00 15.67 7.31
CA LEU A 28 -6.74 15.66 6.06
C LEU A 28 -7.74 14.49 5.97
N ASN A 29 -7.32 13.27 6.31
CA ASN A 29 -8.22 12.10 6.28
C ASN A 29 -9.40 12.27 7.25
N ALA A 30 -9.14 12.79 8.45
CA ALA A 30 -10.17 13.05 9.44
C ALA A 30 -11.17 14.12 8.98
N GLN A 31 -10.70 15.15 8.28
CA GLN A 31 -11.53 16.26 7.79
C GLN A 31 -12.25 15.95 6.47
N LEU A 32 -11.68 15.10 5.62
CA LEU A 32 -12.28 14.67 4.36
C LEU A 32 -13.29 13.52 4.54
N GLU A 33 -13.31 12.87 5.71
CA GLU A 33 -14.11 11.65 5.96
C GLU A 33 -13.86 10.54 4.92
N VAL A 34 -12.68 10.52 4.31
CA VAL A 34 -12.26 9.49 3.35
C VAL A 34 -11.07 8.72 3.89
N ALA A 35 -11.10 7.40 3.74
CA ALA A 35 -10.00 6.53 4.16
C ALA A 35 -8.83 6.59 3.18
N GLU A 36 -9.11 6.80 1.89
CA GLU A 36 -8.10 6.74 0.83
C GLU A 36 -8.35 7.80 -0.26
N TRP A 37 -7.30 8.50 -0.66
CA TRP A 37 -7.31 9.48 -1.75
C TRP A 37 -5.94 9.57 -2.42
N LEU A 38 -5.93 10.03 -3.68
CA LEU A 38 -4.69 10.26 -4.43
C LEU A 38 -4.70 11.68 -5.01
N CYS A 39 -3.55 12.35 -5.00
CA CYS A 39 -3.39 13.68 -5.56
C CYS A 39 -2.28 13.70 -6.60
N LEU A 40 -2.60 14.15 -7.82
CA LEU A 40 -1.64 14.37 -8.89
C LEU A 40 -1.38 15.87 -9.02
N ARG A 41 -0.12 16.29 -8.88
CA ARG A 41 0.28 17.70 -8.98
C ARG A 41 1.10 17.95 -10.24
N TYR A 42 0.69 18.91 -11.06
CA TYR A 42 1.43 19.26 -12.29
C TYR A 42 1.11 20.67 -12.82
N ALA A 43 2.14 21.47 -13.14
CA ALA A 43 2.00 22.78 -13.80
C ALA A 43 0.86 23.67 -13.26
N GLY A 44 0.84 23.96 -11.96
CA GLY A 44 -0.23 24.75 -11.31
C GLY A 44 -1.54 24.00 -11.06
N ASN A 45 -1.77 22.89 -11.77
CA ASN A 45 -2.95 22.06 -11.63
C ASN A 45 -2.78 20.99 -10.53
N CYS A 46 -3.91 20.63 -9.95
CA CYS A 46 -4.03 19.59 -8.94
C CYS A 46 -5.25 18.73 -9.30
N GLU A 47 -5.06 17.42 -9.46
CA GLU A 47 -6.15 16.47 -9.64
C GLU A 47 -6.26 15.58 -8.41
N MET A 48 -7.40 15.64 -7.74
CA MET A 48 -7.69 14.79 -6.59
C MET A 48 -8.68 13.67 -6.95
N PHE A 49 -8.28 12.45 -6.62
CA PHE A 49 -9.06 11.23 -6.79
C PHE A 49 -9.61 10.82 -5.43
N LEU A 50 -10.93 10.95 -5.28
CA LEU A 50 -11.67 10.59 -4.08
C LEU A 50 -12.60 9.44 -4.44
N ILE A 51 -12.23 8.23 -4.05
CA ILE A 51 -12.97 7.02 -4.43
C ILE A 51 -14.23 6.85 -3.56
N GLU A 52 -14.13 7.25 -2.28
CA GLU A 52 -15.12 6.90 -1.26
C GLU A 52 -16.25 7.91 -1.08
N ALA A 53 -15.99 9.22 -1.05
CA ALA A 53 -17.00 10.24 -0.73
C ALA A 53 -16.88 11.53 -1.56
N GLU A 54 -18.01 12.21 -1.75
CA GLU A 54 -18.06 13.64 -2.01
C GLU A 54 -17.78 14.37 -0.68
N PRO A 55 -16.71 15.18 -0.56
CA PRO A 55 -16.43 15.88 0.67
C PRO A 55 -17.48 16.97 0.95
N LEU A 56 -17.70 17.26 2.23
CA LEU A 56 -18.57 18.34 2.73
C LEU A 56 -18.07 19.73 2.26
N GLY A 57 -18.42 20.10 1.03
CA GLY A 57 -18.11 21.38 0.41
C GLY A 57 -16.71 21.42 -0.23
N THR A 58 -16.66 21.54 -1.56
CA THR A 58 -15.41 21.69 -2.34
C THR A 58 -14.57 22.89 -1.91
N GLU A 59 -15.17 23.96 -1.39
CA GLU A 59 -14.46 25.12 -0.84
C GLU A 59 -13.74 24.82 0.49
N THR A 60 -14.32 23.96 1.34
CA THR A 60 -13.73 23.54 2.62
C THR A 60 -12.48 22.71 2.37
N VAL A 61 -12.57 21.75 1.44
CA VAL A 61 -11.44 20.91 1.03
C VAL A 61 -10.33 21.77 0.42
N TRP A 62 -10.68 22.69 -0.45
CA TRP A 62 -9.71 23.60 -1.06
C TRP A 62 -8.94 24.44 -0.05
N SER A 63 -9.68 25.07 0.88
CA SER A 63 -9.08 25.87 1.96
C SER A 63 -8.10 25.02 2.78
N LEU A 64 -8.48 23.76 3.06
CA LEU A 64 -7.63 22.79 3.75
C LEU A 64 -6.36 22.44 2.96
N LEU A 65 -6.48 22.17 1.66
CA LEU A 65 -5.34 21.86 0.78
C LEU A 65 -4.37 23.05 0.64
N GLN A 66 -4.89 24.28 0.74
CA GLN A 66 -4.08 25.50 0.73
C GLN A 66 -3.39 25.75 2.07
N GLU A 67 -4.10 25.56 3.18
CA GLU A 67 -3.53 25.63 4.54
C GLU A 67 -2.41 24.60 4.71
N THR A 68 -2.56 23.45 4.05
CA THR A 68 -1.58 22.37 4.09
C THR A 68 -0.44 22.52 3.08
N GLY A 69 -0.50 23.51 2.17
CA GLY A 69 0.51 23.70 1.14
C GLY A 69 0.56 22.58 0.09
N ILE A 70 -0.44 21.70 0.05
CA ILE A 70 -0.62 20.69 -1.01
C ILE A 70 -0.83 21.39 -2.35
N VAL A 71 -1.57 22.50 -2.32
CA VAL A 71 -1.93 23.34 -3.45
C VAL A 71 -1.39 24.77 -3.23
N PRO A 72 -0.90 25.45 -4.28
CA PRO A 72 -0.46 26.85 -4.17
C PRO A 72 -1.58 27.81 -3.72
N LYS A 73 -1.20 28.88 -3.00
CA LYS A 73 -2.12 29.96 -2.60
C LYS A 73 -2.56 30.73 -3.86
N GLY A 74 -3.83 30.63 -4.24
CA GLY A 74 -4.36 31.23 -5.48
C GLY A 74 -5.82 30.91 -5.77
N LYS A 75 -6.32 31.40 -6.92
CA LYS A 75 -7.73 31.27 -7.34
C LYS A 75 -8.12 29.82 -7.73
N PRO A 76 -9.37 29.40 -7.47
CA PRO A 76 -9.88 28.03 -7.55
C PRO A 76 -9.96 27.38 -8.95
N GLU A 77 -9.48 28.03 -10.02
CA GLU A 77 -9.80 27.62 -11.41
C GLU A 77 -8.96 26.44 -11.96
N GLU A 78 -7.98 25.90 -11.20
CA GLU A 78 -7.02 24.88 -11.70
C GLU A 78 -7.03 23.53 -10.94
N ALA A 79 -7.89 23.36 -9.94
CA ALA A 79 -8.02 22.07 -9.25
C ALA A 79 -9.26 21.30 -9.67
N GLN A 80 -9.05 20.10 -10.19
CA GLN A 80 -10.13 19.20 -10.60
C GLN A 80 -10.30 18.10 -9.56
N TYR A 81 -11.54 17.97 -9.08
CA TYR A 81 -11.93 16.89 -8.18
C TYR A 81 -12.69 15.84 -8.98
N ARG A 82 -12.32 14.58 -8.80
CA ARG A 82 -13.04 13.45 -9.41
C ARG A 82 -13.51 12.52 -8.32
N PHE A 83 -14.76 12.09 -8.46
CA PHE A 83 -15.45 11.28 -7.46
C PHE A 83 -15.93 9.95 -8.05
N HIS A 84 -16.02 8.93 -7.19
CA HIS A 84 -16.69 7.66 -7.49
C HIS A 84 -16.25 7.03 -8.83
N ARG A 85 -17.23 6.66 -9.68
CA ARG A 85 -16.98 6.03 -10.99
C ARG A 85 -16.18 6.92 -11.93
N GLU A 86 -16.32 8.24 -11.83
CA GLU A 86 -15.54 9.17 -12.65
C GLU A 86 -14.06 9.17 -12.26
N ALA A 87 -13.75 9.14 -10.95
CA ALA A 87 -12.38 9.03 -10.46
C ALA A 87 -11.71 7.75 -10.96
N ILE A 88 -12.41 6.62 -10.86
CA ILE A 88 -11.90 5.30 -11.29
C ILE A 88 -11.71 5.27 -12.82
N HIS A 89 -12.69 5.77 -13.58
CA HIS A 89 -12.60 5.84 -15.03
C HIS A 89 -11.40 6.67 -15.47
N TYR A 90 -11.25 7.85 -14.90
CA TYR A 90 -10.16 8.75 -15.24
C TYR A 90 -8.80 8.17 -14.84
N PHE A 91 -8.69 7.50 -13.69
CA PHE A 91 -7.49 6.77 -13.28
C PHE A 91 -7.11 5.69 -14.31
N TYR A 92 -8.08 4.89 -14.75
CA TYR A 92 -7.86 3.87 -15.78
C TYR A 92 -7.53 4.47 -17.15
N ALA A 93 -8.10 5.61 -17.48
CA ALA A 93 -7.80 6.31 -18.71
C ALA A 93 -6.40 6.98 -18.70
N ILE A 94 -5.87 7.39 -17.54
CA ILE A 94 -4.45 7.79 -17.38
C ILE A 94 -3.55 6.57 -17.51
N THR A 95 -3.83 5.49 -16.76
CA THR A 95 -2.98 4.28 -16.76
C THR A 95 -2.88 3.62 -18.13
N THR A 96 -3.96 3.63 -18.91
CA THR A 96 -3.97 3.16 -20.31
C THR A 96 -3.33 4.15 -21.30
N GLY A 97 -3.06 5.39 -20.88
CA GLY A 97 -2.48 6.43 -21.73
C GLY A 97 -3.46 7.07 -22.74
N ILE A 98 -4.77 6.81 -22.61
CA ILE A 98 -5.80 7.37 -23.51
C ILE A 98 -6.03 8.85 -23.24
N ILE A 99 -5.83 9.30 -22.01
CA ILE A 99 -5.97 10.72 -21.66
C ILE A 99 -4.77 11.53 -22.15
N GLY A 100 -5.08 12.52 -23.01
CA GLY A 100 -4.19 13.62 -23.38
C GLY A 100 -3.25 13.32 -24.56
N GLN A 101 -3.61 13.81 -25.75
CA GLN A 101 -2.85 13.70 -27.02
C GLN A 101 -1.43 14.28 -27.00
N THR A 102 -1.03 14.93 -25.89
CA THR A 102 0.31 15.48 -25.64
C THR A 102 0.81 15.24 -24.21
N ARG A 103 0.00 14.64 -23.31
CA ARG A 103 0.26 14.57 -21.86
C ARG A 103 0.25 13.16 -21.26
N GLY A 104 -0.22 12.13 -21.97
CA GLY A 104 -0.47 10.79 -21.42
C GLY A 104 0.75 10.10 -20.79
N LYS A 105 1.93 10.14 -21.43
CA LYS A 105 3.16 9.53 -20.89
C LYS A 105 3.60 10.18 -19.58
N ARG A 106 3.58 11.51 -19.50
CA ARG A 106 3.96 12.25 -18.30
C ARG A 106 2.93 12.12 -17.17
N LEU A 107 1.64 12.12 -17.49
CA LEU A 107 0.57 11.88 -16.49
C LEU A 107 0.69 10.48 -15.87
N LEU A 108 1.05 9.47 -16.66
CA LEU A 108 1.31 8.12 -16.15
C LEU A 108 2.49 8.09 -15.17
N GLU A 109 3.59 8.76 -15.51
CA GLU A 109 4.77 8.91 -14.64
C GLU A 109 4.39 9.61 -13.32
N ILE A 110 3.67 10.73 -13.40
CA ILE A 110 3.17 11.47 -12.23
C ILE A 110 2.25 10.59 -11.37
N LEU A 111 1.38 9.79 -11.99
CA LEU A 111 0.49 8.87 -11.27
C LEU A 111 1.26 7.77 -10.55
N HIS A 112 2.30 7.21 -11.18
CA HIS A 112 3.18 6.23 -10.54
C HIS A 112 3.94 6.84 -9.36
N GLU A 113 4.48 8.05 -9.51
CA GLU A 113 5.17 8.76 -8.42
C GLU A 113 4.23 9.08 -7.25
N ALA A 114 3.04 9.61 -7.55
CA ALA A 114 2.03 9.95 -6.54
C ALA A 114 1.54 8.72 -5.78
N TYR A 115 1.43 7.57 -6.45
CA TYR A 115 1.12 6.31 -5.79
C TYR A 115 2.29 5.79 -4.94
N ALA A 116 3.54 5.89 -5.42
CA ALA A 116 4.73 5.43 -4.70
C ALA A 116 4.95 6.19 -3.37
N GLN A 117 5.12 7.52 -3.41
CA GLN A 117 4.07 8.38 -2.89
C GLN A 117 3.27 7.97 -1.64
N ALA A 118 2.00 7.74 -1.94
CA ALA A 118 0.96 7.28 -1.03
C ALA A 118 1.29 5.99 -0.30
N VAL A 119 1.97 5.06 -0.98
CA VAL A 119 2.51 3.87 -0.34
C VAL A 119 3.52 4.31 0.70
N GLU A 120 4.65 4.92 0.38
CA GLU A 120 5.69 5.32 1.36
C GLU A 120 5.11 5.99 2.62
N MET A 121 4.16 6.91 2.43
CA MET A 121 3.51 7.68 3.49
C MET A 121 2.38 6.97 4.25
N THR A 122 2.08 5.69 3.97
CA THR A 122 1.11 4.86 4.70
C THR A 122 -0.33 5.37 4.66
N TYR A 123 -0.75 5.84 3.48
CA TYR A 123 -2.14 6.21 3.22
C TYR A 123 -2.71 5.58 1.93
N ALA A 124 -1.90 4.88 1.14
CA ALA A 124 -2.40 3.97 0.12
C ALA A 124 -2.90 2.68 0.79
N GLY A 125 -4.21 2.57 0.96
CA GLY A 125 -4.85 1.38 1.51
C GLY A 125 -5.26 0.37 0.41
N PRO A 126 -6.09 -0.64 0.78
CA PRO A 126 -6.52 -1.69 -0.13
C PRO A 126 -7.21 -1.19 -1.42
N ILE A 127 -7.91 -0.07 -1.35
CA ILE A 127 -8.67 0.48 -2.48
C ILE A 127 -7.72 1.03 -3.54
N LEU A 128 -6.77 1.88 -3.13
CA LEU A 128 -5.75 2.45 -4.00
C LEU A 128 -4.79 1.39 -4.51
N HIS A 129 -4.40 0.42 -3.68
CA HIS A 129 -3.61 -0.74 -4.11
C HIS A 129 -4.30 -1.50 -5.24
N ARG A 130 -5.58 -1.89 -5.04
CA ARG A 130 -6.34 -2.59 -6.08
C ARG A 130 -6.51 -1.74 -7.32
N LEU A 131 -6.82 -0.45 -7.17
CA LEU A 131 -7.02 0.47 -8.29
C LEU A 131 -5.75 0.55 -9.14
N PHE A 132 -4.60 0.76 -8.50
CA PHE A 132 -3.30 0.83 -9.17
C PHE A 132 -2.94 -0.47 -9.88
N HIS A 133 -3.02 -1.62 -9.20
CA HIS A 133 -2.67 -2.91 -9.81
C HIS A 133 -3.59 -3.28 -10.98
N ARG A 134 -4.90 -2.99 -10.89
CA ARG A 134 -5.82 -3.18 -12.03
C ARG A 134 -5.49 -2.22 -13.18
N GLY A 135 -5.08 -0.99 -12.88
CA GLY A 135 -4.61 -0.02 -13.87
C GLY A 135 -3.35 -0.50 -14.60
N VAL A 136 -2.35 -1.02 -13.88
CA VAL A 136 -1.14 -1.62 -14.47
C VAL A 136 -1.48 -2.83 -15.35
N TRP A 137 -2.36 -3.72 -14.88
CA TRP A 137 -2.83 -4.84 -15.68
C TRP A 137 -3.53 -4.37 -16.97
N LEU A 138 -4.37 -3.33 -16.87
CA LEU A 138 -5.07 -2.78 -18.02
C LEU A 138 -4.12 -2.10 -19.02
N HIS A 139 -3.12 -1.36 -18.52
CA HIS A 139 -2.03 -0.81 -19.35
C HIS A 139 -1.33 -1.91 -20.15
N GLU A 140 -0.96 -3.00 -19.47
CA GLU A 140 -0.24 -4.10 -20.09
C GLU A 140 -1.10 -4.83 -21.13
N LYS A 141 -2.40 -5.00 -20.85
CA LYS A 141 -3.37 -5.51 -21.81
C LYS A 141 -3.45 -4.63 -23.05
N VAL A 142 -3.54 -3.30 -22.89
CA VAL A 142 -3.53 -2.35 -24.01
C VAL A 142 -2.24 -2.47 -24.82
N ARG A 143 -1.09 -2.55 -24.15
CA ARG A 143 0.23 -2.66 -24.79
C ARG A 143 0.36 -3.91 -25.65
N LEU A 144 -0.17 -5.03 -25.18
CA LEU A 144 -0.03 -6.34 -25.83
C LEU A 144 -1.10 -6.59 -26.91
N GLU A 145 -2.34 -6.14 -26.68
CA GLU A 145 -3.49 -6.51 -27.51
C GLU A 145 -3.91 -5.42 -28.52
N THR A 146 -3.34 -4.22 -28.45
CA THR A 146 -3.71 -3.09 -29.33
C THR A 146 -2.52 -2.48 -30.06
N ARG A 147 -2.79 -1.60 -31.03
CA ARG A 147 -1.75 -0.81 -31.71
C ARG A 147 -1.59 0.59 -31.13
N PHE A 148 -2.26 0.90 -30.02
CA PHE A 148 -2.37 2.25 -29.48
C PHE A 148 -1.02 2.96 -29.30
N PHE A 149 -0.01 2.26 -28.76
CA PHE A 149 1.33 2.80 -28.53
C PHE A 149 2.26 2.76 -29.75
N ARG A 150 1.79 2.30 -30.92
CA ARG A 150 2.61 2.24 -32.14
C ARG A 150 2.62 3.55 -32.93
N PHE A 151 1.71 4.47 -32.65
CA PHE A 151 1.56 5.70 -33.40
C PHE A 151 2.35 6.84 -32.75
N ALA A 152 3.24 7.48 -33.52
CA ALA A 152 3.89 8.73 -33.14
C ALA A 152 2.94 9.90 -33.36
N VAL A 153 2.56 10.63 -32.31
CA VAL A 153 1.45 11.62 -32.33
C VAL A 153 1.86 13.06 -31.99
N ASP A 154 3.16 13.26 -31.79
CA ASP A 154 3.86 14.52 -31.58
C ASP A 154 5.04 14.62 -32.58
N GLU A 155 5.58 15.83 -32.73
CA GLU A 155 6.58 16.12 -33.74
C GLU A 155 7.88 15.35 -33.49
N GLU A 156 8.28 15.27 -32.23
CA GLU A 156 9.50 14.64 -31.75
C GLU A 156 9.48 13.12 -31.98
N SER A 157 8.37 12.47 -31.65
CA SER A 157 8.17 11.05 -31.87
C SER A 157 8.16 10.70 -33.36
N VAL A 158 7.52 11.54 -34.19
CA VAL A 158 7.47 11.34 -35.64
C VAL A 158 8.86 11.55 -36.25
N LEU A 159 9.59 12.57 -35.80
CA LEU A 159 10.98 12.82 -36.17
C LEU A 159 11.83 11.58 -35.92
N ARG A 160 11.77 11.03 -34.70
CA ARG A 160 12.51 9.82 -34.34
C ARG A 160 12.16 8.62 -35.22
N GLU A 161 10.87 8.42 -35.50
CA GLU A 161 10.41 7.33 -36.35
C GLU A 161 10.91 7.48 -37.80
N LEU A 162 10.81 8.68 -38.36
CA LEU A 162 11.29 8.97 -39.72
C LEU A 162 12.82 8.85 -39.81
N ALA A 163 13.56 9.40 -38.86
CA ALA A 163 15.01 9.27 -38.80
C ALA A 163 15.42 7.80 -38.68
N GLY A 164 14.73 7.01 -37.86
CA GLY A 164 14.94 5.57 -37.74
C GLY A 164 14.67 4.82 -39.04
N LYS A 165 13.61 5.16 -39.78
CA LYS A 165 13.31 4.56 -41.10
C LYS A 165 14.35 4.91 -42.16
N VAL A 166 14.89 6.13 -42.12
CA VAL A 166 15.90 6.61 -43.08
C VAL A 166 17.29 6.02 -42.80
N LEU A 167 17.68 5.96 -41.53
CA LEU A 167 19.05 5.59 -41.11
C LEU A 167 19.17 4.12 -40.67
N GLY A 168 18.07 3.42 -40.41
CA GLY A 168 18.05 2.05 -39.90
C GLY A 168 18.34 1.95 -38.39
N HIS A 169 19.56 2.31 -37.97
CA HIS A 169 19.98 2.28 -36.56
C HIS A 169 20.49 3.65 -36.08
N LEU A 170 19.73 4.28 -35.17
CA LEU A 170 20.08 5.60 -34.63
C LEU A 170 21.28 5.60 -33.68
N THR A 171 21.70 4.44 -33.15
CA THR A 171 22.80 4.34 -32.18
C THR A 171 24.15 4.79 -32.72
N GLN A 172 24.33 4.76 -34.03
CA GLN A 172 25.56 5.21 -34.70
C GLN A 172 25.43 6.61 -35.29
N ALA A 173 24.21 7.18 -35.30
CA ALA A 173 23.94 8.46 -35.93
C ALA A 173 24.64 9.61 -35.22
N VAL A 174 25.25 10.51 -35.99
CA VAL A 174 25.76 11.79 -35.50
C VAL A 174 24.81 12.92 -35.89
N THR A 175 24.27 13.59 -34.87
CA THR A 175 23.33 14.70 -35.04
C THR A 175 24.07 16.02 -34.93
N TYR A 176 24.01 16.83 -35.99
CA TYR A 176 24.47 18.21 -35.98
C TYR A 176 23.28 19.15 -35.85
N ILE A 177 23.38 20.12 -34.94
CA ILE A 177 22.38 21.14 -34.69
C ILE A 177 22.95 22.48 -35.16
N MET A 178 22.31 23.11 -36.13
CA MET A 178 22.72 24.40 -36.69
C MET A 178 21.82 25.49 -36.16
N GLY A 179 22.38 26.48 -35.45
CA GLY A 179 21.59 27.50 -34.77
C GLY A 179 21.00 27.01 -33.46
N TYR A 180 20.01 27.74 -32.92
CA TYR A 180 19.39 27.43 -31.64
C TYR A 180 17.91 27.82 -31.61
N GLN A 181 17.10 26.98 -30.97
CA GLN A 181 15.72 27.28 -30.60
C GLN A 181 15.35 26.47 -29.35
N PRO A 182 14.65 27.03 -28.33
CA PRO A 182 14.39 26.32 -27.07
C PRO A 182 13.69 24.96 -27.22
N GLU A 183 12.80 24.81 -28.19
CA GLU A 183 12.01 23.60 -28.39
C GLU A 183 12.84 22.41 -28.92
N VAL A 184 14.04 22.66 -29.47
CA VAL A 184 14.91 21.61 -30.02
C VAL A 184 15.31 20.55 -28.98
N VAL A 185 15.29 20.92 -27.69
CA VAL A 185 15.64 20.00 -26.58
C VAL A 185 14.79 18.74 -26.63
N TYR A 186 13.48 18.86 -26.87
CA TYR A 186 12.55 17.73 -26.87
C TYR A 186 12.85 16.75 -28.02
N GLN A 187 13.24 17.30 -29.18
CA GLN A 187 13.61 16.52 -30.36
C GLN A 187 14.91 15.73 -30.11
N LEU A 188 15.88 16.36 -29.45
CA LEU A 188 17.14 15.72 -29.06
C LEU A 188 16.92 14.62 -28.02
N GLU A 189 16.05 14.86 -27.04
CA GLU A 189 15.67 13.86 -26.04
C GLU A 189 15.01 12.63 -26.67
N GLU A 190 14.09 12.81 -27.64
CA GLU A 190 13.48 11.69 -28.35
C GLU A 190 14.47 10.93 -29.26
N LEU A 191 15.34 11.64 -29.99
CA LEU A 191 16.42 10.99 -30.74
C LEU A 191 17.35 10.18 -29.82
N ARG A 192 17.63 10.70 -28.62
CA ARG A 192 18.41 10.00 -27.59
C ARG A 192 17.68 8.77 -27.04
N GLN A 193 16.37 8.84 -26.83
CA GLN A 193 15.54 7.67 -26.50
C GLN A 193 15.56 6.63 -27.63
N GLY A 194 15.65 7.07 -28.88
CA GLY A 194 15.87 6.22 -30.06
C GLY A 194 17.27 5.60 -30.15
N GLY A 195 18.20 5.98 -29.27
CA GLY A 195 19.56 5.44 -29.17
C GLY A 195 20.66 6.38 -29.64
N CYS A 196 20.34 7.54 -30.21
CA CYS A 196 21.34 8.52 -30.64
C CYS A 196 22.13 9.08 -29.44
N ARG A 197 23.45 9.14 -29.54
CA ARG A 197 24.32 9.60 -28.44
C ARG A 197 25.24 10.77 -28.79
N LYS A 198 25.40 11.08 -30.08
CA LYS A 198 26.37 12.07 -30.54
C LYS A 198 25.63 13.30 -31.06
N PHE A 199 25.69 14.38 -30.29
CA PHE A 199 25.08 15.67 -30.60
C PHE A 199 26.16 16.74 -30.70
N VAL A 200 26.18 17.49 -31.80
CA VAL A 200 27.15 18.56 -32.06
C VAL A 200 26.41 19.85 -32.39
N PHE A 201 26.52 20.84 -31.51
CA PHE A 201 25.93 22.17 -31.68
C PHE A 201 26.88 23.07 -32.46
N VAL A 202 26.34 23.77 -33.45
CA VAL A 202 27.08 24.66 -34.35
C VAL A 202 26.44 26.05 -34.31
N GLY A 203 27.13 26.99 -33.65
CA GLY A 203 26.66 28.35 -33.41
C GLY A 203 27.65 29.15 -32.58
N ASP A 204 27.39 30.46 -32.45
CA ASP A 204 28.28 31.38 -31.73
C ASP A 204 28.10 31.32 -30.20
N GLU A 205 26.93 30.93 -29.70
CA GLU A 205 26.70 30.64 -28.27
C GLU A 205 25.72 29.47 -28.12
N PRO A 206 26.10 28.36 -27.47
CA PRO A 206 25.13 27.39 -26.98
C PRO A 206 24.43 27.95 -25.73
N VAL A 207 23.17 27.63 -25.54
CA VAL A 207 22.56 27.77 -24.20
C VAL A 207 23.11 26.61 -23.37
N ASP A 208 24.07 26.88 -22.48
CA ASP A 208 24.82 25.87 -21.71
C ASP A 208 23.90 24.80 -21.08
N ASP A 209 22.74 25.19 -20.56
CA ASP A 209 21.74 24.28 -19.97
C ASP A 209 21.27 23.18 -20.92
N VAL A 210 21.12 23.49 -22.22
CA VAL A 210 20.69 22.50 -23.22
C VAL A 210 21.79 21.48 -23.47
N VAL A 211 23.02 21.95 -23.67
CA VAL A 211 24.19 21.10 -23.92
C VAL A 211 24.45 20.19 -22.72
N ILE A 212 24.30 20.70 -21.50
CA ILE A 212 24.41 19.93 -20.26
C ILE A 212 23.36 18.81 -20.23
N ARG A 213 22.09 19.11 -20.54
CA ARG A 213 21.00 18.11 -20.51
C ARG A 213 21.23 16.95 -21.48
N VAL A 214 21.67 17.22 -22.70
CA VAL A 214 21.85 16.18 -23.73
C VAL A 214 23.28 15.67 -23.89
N SER A 215 24.23 16.22 -23.14
CA SER A 215 25.67 15.90 -23.19
C SER A 215 26.27 16.07 -24.61
N GLY A 216 26.07 17.26 -25.20
CA GLY A 216 26.55 17.58 -26.55
C GLY A 216 27.94 18.23 -26.60
N GLU A 217 28.56 18.22 -27.78
CA GLU A 217 29.75 19.02 -28.10
C GLU A 217 29.36 20.35 -28.76
N VAL A 218 30.16 21.40 -28.58
CA VAL A 218 29.92 22.72 -29.21
C VAL A 218 31.07 23.02 -30.15
N ARG A 219 30.76 23.49 -31.37
CA ARG A 219 31.74 23.89 -32.38
C ARG A 219 31.38 25.24 -32.98
N SER A 220 32.39 26.10 -33.13
CA SER A 220 32.23 27.38 -33.85
C SER A 220 31.93 27.13 -35.32
N PRO A 221 31.02 27.93 -35.95
CA PRO A 221 30.78 27.88 -37.38
C PRO A 221 32.05 28.05 -38.22
N GLN A 222 32.97 28.91 -37.78
CA GLN A 222 34.22 29.19 -38.50
C GLN A 222 35.18 27.99 -38.50
N ALA A 223 35.10 27.12 -37.48
CA ALA A 223 35.87 25.88 -37.41
C ALA A 223 35.32 24.82 -38.39
N LEU A 224 34.05 24.92 -38.77
CA LEU A 224 33.36 24.01 -39.68
C LEU A 224 33.27 24.63 -41.08
N ARG A 225 34.36 24.62 -41.84
CA ARG A 225 34.37 25.13 -43.23
C ARG A 225 33.42 24.36 -44.17
N VAL A 226 33.15 23.08 -43.86
CA VAL A 226 32.25 22.17 -44.59
C VAL A 226 31.54 21.29 -43.56
N LEU A 227 30.34 20.81 -43.89
CA LEU A 227 29.61 19.84 -43.05
C LEU A 227 30.47 18.56 -42.85
N PRO A 228 30.72 18.09 -41.61
CA PRO A 228 31.60 16.96 -41.33
C PRO A 228 31.15 15.63 -41.93
N VAL A 229 32.09 14.70 -42.19
CA VAL A 229 31.82 13.48 -42.98
C VAL A 229 30.91 12.45 -42.25
N GLU A 230 30.76 12.65 -40.96
CA GLU A 230 30.01 11.83 -40.02
C GLU A 230 28.57 12.31 -39.78
N THR A 231 28.18 13.52 -40.19
CA THR A 231 26.80 14.05 -39.99
C THR A 231 25.73 13.17 -40.64
N ASP A 232 24.92 12.49 -39.86
CA ASP A 232 23.78 11.66 -40.31
C ASP A 232 22.45 12.40 -40.24
N ILE A 233 22.29 13.20 -39.19
CA ILE A 233 21.10 14.01 -38.91
C ILE A 233 21.55 15.48 -38.84
N LEU A 234 20.84 16.35 -39.56
CA LEU A 234 21.03 17.79 -39.52
C LEU A 234 19.74 18.44 -39.05
N LEU A 235 19.74 19.00 -37.84
CA LEU A 235 18.67 19.84 -37.31
C LEU A 235 19.03 21.30 -37.57
N ILE A 236 18.12 22.05 -38.18
CA ILE A 236 18.35 23.44 -38.55
C ILE A 236 17.34 24.31 -37.82
N CYS A 237 17.85 25.22 -37.00
CA CYS A 237 17.09 26.13 -36.16
C CYS A 237 17.32 27.59 -36.57
N GLU A 238 16.67 28.52 -35.88
CA GLU A 238 16.94 29.95 -36.04
C GLU A 238 18.41 30.26 -35.74
N GLY A 239 18.99 31.21 -36.48
CA GLY A 239 20.41 31.56 -36.36
C GLY A 239 21.38 30.56 -37.01
N ALA A 240 20.91 29.57 -37.75
CA ALA A 240 21.76 28.66 -38.51
C ALA A 240 22.72 29.44 -39.47
N PRO A 241 24.04 29.16 -39.49
CA PRO A 241 25.00 29.97 -40.23
C PRO A 241 24.71 29.99 -41.74
N PRO A 242 24.61 31.15 -42.42
CA PRO A 242 24.21 31.23 -43.83
C PRO A 242 25.11 30.47 -44.80
N MET A 243 26.38 30.23 -44.43
CA MET A 243 27.34 29.52 -45.27
C MET A 243 26.91 28.08 -45.61
N PHE A 244 26.13 27.42 -44.75
CA PHE A 244 25.64 26.05 -45.00
C PHE A 244 24.34 26.01 -45.84
N LYS A 245 23.74 27.17 -46.14
CA LYS A 245 22.54 27.28 -46.98
C LYS A 245 22.81 26.91 -48.44
N GLN A 246 24.07 26.98 -48.86
CA GLN A 246 24.45 26.72 -50.24
C GLN A 246 24.32 25.23 -50.59
N PRO A 247 23.60 24.87 -51.67
CA PRO A 247 23.35 23.46 -52.04
C PRO A 247 24.62 22.67 -52.34
N GLN A 248 25.63 23.38 -52.83
CA GLN A 248 26.95 22.83 -53.15
C GLN A 248 27.60 22.22 -51.91
N VAL A 249 27.35 22.77 -50.72
CA VAL A 249 27.89 22.25 -49.45
C VAL A 249 27.29 20.88 -49.13
N ILE A 250 25.97 20.72 -49.32
CA ILE A 250 25.29 19.43 -49.13
C ILE A 250 25.70 18.43 -50.23
N GLN A 251 25.85 18.87 -51.48
CA GLN A 251 26.30 17.99 -52.57
C GLN A 251 27.73 17.49 -52.36
N GLU A 252 28.66 18.37 -52.00
CA GLU A 252 30.05 18.00 -51.70
C GLU A 252 30.11 17.02 -50.53
N ARG A 253 29.30 17.28 -49.51
CA ARG A 253 29.11 16.40 -48.37
C ARG A 253 28.64 15.01 -48.81
N MET A 254 27.57 14.91 -49.60
CA MET A 254 27.01 13.63 -50.07
C MET A 254 28.01 12.84 -50.92
N ASN A 255 28.78 13.51 -51.78
CA ASN A 255 29.84 12.88 -52.56
C ASN A 255 30.89 12.22 -51.66
N ARG A 256 31.31 12.89 -50.58
CA ARG A 256 32.28 12.34 -49.61
C ARG A 256 31.72 11.18 -48.78
N ARG A 257 30.39 10.99 -48.74
CA ARG A 257 29.73 9.84 -48.06
C ARG A 257 29.47 8.64 -48.95
N HIS A 258 29.85 8.69 -50.22
CA HIS A 258 29.33 7.74 -51.21
C HIS A 258 27.79 7.70 -51.21
N ASN A 259 27.15 8.86 -51.00
CA ASN A 259 25.70 9.02 -50.89
C ASN A 259 25.00 8.18 -49.80
N ALA A 260 25.67 7.94 -48.66
CA ALA A 260 24.97 7.43 -47.47
C ALA A 260 23.83 8.40 -47.05
N PRO A 261 22.69 7.90 -46.53
CA PRO A 261 21.52 8.73 -46.22
C PRO A 261 21.84 9.91 -45.31
N LEU A 262 21.25 11.07 -45.63
CA LEU A 262 21.30 12.27 -44.80
C LEU A 262 19.88 12.70 -44.47
N PHE A 263 19.56 12.77 -43.18
CA PHE A 263 18.28 13.24 -42.69
C PHE A 263 18.40 14.71 -42.28
N ILE A 264 17.51 15.57 -42.77
CA ILE A 264 17.50 17.01 -42.48
C ILE A 264 16.12 17.40 -41.97
N LEU A 265 16.07 18.03 -40.79
CA LEU A 265 14.88 18.69 -40.26
C LEU A 265 15.13 20.20 -40.23
N ASP A 266 14.39 20.95 -41.05
CA ASP A 266 14.45 22.41 -41.11
C ASP A 266 13.30 23.03 -40.31
N GLN A 267 13.57 23.37 -39.05
CA GLN A 267 12.62 24.03 -38.14
C GLN A 267 12.26 25.44 -38.60
N THR A 268 13.13 26.10 -39.37
CA THR A 268 12.88 27.46 -39.84
C THR A 268 11.84 27.53 -40.97
N GLY A 269 11.58 26.40 -41.64
CA GLY A 269 10.65 26.32 -42.77
C GLY A 269 11.13 27.02 -44.05
N GLY A 270 12.35 27.56 -44.07
CA GLY A 270 12.87 28.33 -45.22
C GLY A 270 14.39 28.44 -45.27
N TYR A 271 15.11 27.60 -44.53
CA TYR A 271 16.57 27.63 -44.58
C TYR A 271 17.04 27.22 -45.97
N PHE A 272 16.51 26.13 -46.51
CA PHE A 272 16.76 25.72 -47.89
C PHE A 272 15.60 26.07 -48.83
N GLU A 273 15.93 26.38 -50.08
CA GLU A 273 14.90 26.46 -51.13
C GLU A 273 14.36 25.04 -51.44
N PRO A 274 13.03 24.82 -51.42
CA PRO A 274 12.44 23.47 -51.49
C PRO A 274 12.79 22.66 -52.73
N LYS A 275 13.08 23.31 -53.86
CA LYS A 275 13.42 22.64 -55.13
C LYS A 275 14.87 22.16 -55.17
N THR A 276 15.68 22.63 -54.24
CA THR A 276 17.13 22.59 -54.37
C THR A 276 17.72 21.33 -53.77
N LEU A 277 17.18 20.88 -52.63
CA LEU A 277 17.56 19.60 -52.02
C LEU A 277 16.91 18.39 -52.71
N LYS A 278 15.73 18.54 -53.32
CA LYS A 278 15.02 17.45 -54.02
C LYS A 278 15.80 16.80 -55.17
N LYS A 279 16.84 17.48 -55.68
CA LYS A 279 17.70 16.97 -56.75
C LYS A 279 18.84 16.09 -56.24
N LEU A 280 19.08 16.08 -54.93
CA LEU A 280 20.18 15.36 -54.31
C LEU A 280 19.74 13.93 -53.97
N TYR A 281 20.55 12.95 -54.38
CA TYR A 281 20.28 11.54 -54.09
C TYR A 281 20.49 11.24 -52.60
N ASN A 282 19.59 10.47 -51.98
CA ASN A 282 19.64 10.05 -50.57
C ASN A 282 19.65 11.20 -49.52
N VAL A 283 19.08 12.37 -49.87
CA VAL A 283 18.83 13.47 -48.93
C VAL A 283 17.34 13.51 -48.59
N TYR A 284 17.01 13.36 -47.31
CA TYR A 284 15.64 13.36 -46.79
C TYR A 284 15.42 14.64 -46.00
N HIS A 285 14.70 15.60 -46.59
CA HIS A 285 14.46 16.91 -46.02
C HIS A 285 13.00 17.07 -45.61
N TYR A 286 12.78 17.41 -44.34
CA TYR A 286 11.47 17.64 -43.75
C TYR A 286 11.42 19.00 -43.05
N GLN A 287 10.27 19.64 -43.11
CA GLN A 287 9.90 20.81 -42.32
C GLN A 287 8.76 20.43 -41.36
N PRO A 288 8.51 21.19 -40.27
CA PRO A 288 7.39 20.91 -39.36
C PRO A 288 6.03 20.77 -40.08
N GLN A 289 5.84 21.52 -41.16
CA GLN A 289 4.65 21.44 -42.01
C GLN A 289 4.50 20.08 -42.72
N ASP A 290 5.61 19.42 -43.08
CA ASP A 290 5.62 18.08 -43.69
C ASP A 290 5.24 16.98 -42.68
N LEU A 291 5.48 17.22 -41.39
CA LEU A 291 5.15 16.28 -40.31
C LEU A 291 3.67 16.36 -39.92
N THR A 292 3.02 17.50 -40.13
CA THR A 292 1.63 17.75 -39.73
C THR A 292 0.62 16.73 -40.29
N PRO A 293 0.65 16.35 -41.59
CA PRO A 293 -0.23 15.31 -42.12
C PRO A 293 0.00 13.93 -41.48
N ILE A 294 1.26 13.57 -41.19
CA ILE A 294 1.64 12.30 -40.55
C ILE A 294 1.08 12.27 -39.12
N ILE A 295 1.30 13.34 -38.35
CA ILE A 295 0.77 13.50 -37.00
C ILE A 295 -0.75 13.41 -37.01
N ARG A 296 -1.43 14.09 -37.95
CA ARG A 296 -2.89 14.05 -38.08
C ARG A 296 -3.38 12.63 -38.35
N TYR A 297 -2.76 11.91 -39.28
CA TYR A 297 -3.10 10.52 -39.59
C TYR A 297 -2.88 9.61 -38.37
N ASN A 298 -1.71 9.68 -37.74
CA ASN A 298 -1.37 8.89 -36.56
C ASN A 298 -2.32 9.18 -35.38
N ARG A 299 -2.72 10.43 -35.17
CA ARG A 299 -3.72 10.80 -34.16
C ARG A 299 -5.09 10.22 -34.48
N GLN A 300 -5.48 10.17 -35.74
CA GLN A 300 -6.74 9.56 -36.15
C GLN A 300 -6.75 8.04 -35.88
N GLU A 301 -5.68 7.35 -36.25
CA GLU A 301 -5.53 5.91 -35.99
C GLU A 301 -5.46 5.61 -34.48
N GLN A 302 -4.70 6.42 -33.72
CA GLN A 302 -4.64 6.29 -32.27
C GLN A 302 -6.01 6.56 -31.61
N ARG A 303 -6.80 7.53 -32.09
CA ARG A 303 -8.18 7.76 -31.62
C ARG A 303 -9.10 6.58 -31.93
N ALA A 304 -8.95 5.95 -33.09
CA ALA A 304 -9.71 4.76 -33.44
C ALA A 304 -9.38 3.59 -32.50
N GLU A 305 -8.10 3.38 -32.18
CA GLU A 305 -7.69 2.38 -31.18
C GLU A 305 -8.14 2.74 -29.76
N ALA A 306 -8.09 4.02 -29.37
CA ALA A 306 -8.62 4.50 -28.09
C ALA A 306 -10.10 4.14 -27.90
N ALA A 307 -10.91 4.31 -28.96
CA ALA A 307 -12.33 3.95 -28.94
C ALA A 307 -12.57 2.44 -28.73
N ARG A 308 -11.59 1.58 -29.04
CA ARG A 308 -11.64 0.12 -28.78
C ARG A 308 -11.26 -0.24 -27.35
N ILE A 309 -10.46 0.58 -26.69
CA ILE A 309 -10.03 0.38 -25.30
C ILE A 309 -11.07 0.91 -24.31
N GLU A 310 -11.81 1.96 -24.68
CA GLU A 310 -12.83 2.59 -23.84
C GLU A 310 -13.87 1.59 -23.26
N PRO A 311 -14.39 0.59 -24.02
CA PRO A 311 -15.22 -0.47 -23.44
C PRO A 311 -14.53 -1.27 -22.33
N TRP A 312 -13.23 -1.57 -22.45
CA TRP A 312 -12.47 -2.28 -21.42
C TRP A 312 -12.35 -1.44 -20.15
N ILE A 313 -12.11 -0.14 -20.29
CA ILE A 313 -12.11 0.78 -19.14
C ILE A 313 -13.48 0.75 -18.46
N ARG A 314 -14.58 0.87 -19.22
CA ARG A 314 -15.93 0.85 -18.63
C ARG A 314 -16.28 -0.45 -17.91
N GLU A 315 -15.91 -1.59 -18.50
CA GLU A 315 -16.06 -2.91 -17.86
C GLU A 315 -15.29 -2.95 -16.54
N GLU A 316 -14.05 -2.46 -16.56
CA GLU A 316 -13.17 -2.48 -15.40
C GLU A 316 -13.61 -1.51 -14.29
N VAL A 317 -14.11 -0.34 -14.66
CA VAL A 317 -14.76 0.60 -13.73
C VAL A 317 -15.96 -0.07 -13.07
N SER A 318 -16.80 -0.79 -13.83
CA SER A 318 -17.94 -1.49 -13.24
C SER A 318 -17.47 -2.57 -12.27
N ALA A 319 -16.56 -3.44 -12.68
CA ALA A 319 -16.03 -4.52 -11.85
C ALA A 319 -15.37 -3.99 -10.56
N PHE A 320 -14.59 -2.92 -10.65
CA PHE A 320 -13.99 -2.27 -9.49
C PHE A 320 -15.04 -1.69 -8.56
N TYR A 321 -16.03 -0.99 -9.12
CA TYR A 321 -17.04 -0.32 -8.31
C TYR A 321 -18.04 -1.28 -7.68
N ASP A 322 -18.34 -2.39 -8.36
CA ASP A 322 -19.14 -3.49 -7.82
C ASP A 322 -18.40 -4.15 -6.66
N TRP A 323 -17.10 -4.44 -6.82
CA TRP A 323 -16.24 -4.89 -5.70
C TRP A 323 -16.24 -3.88 -4.54
N TYR A 324 -16.05 -2.60 -4.82
CA TYR A 324 -16.00 -1.54 -3.79
C TYR A 324 -17.30 -1.43 -2.98
N ARG A 325 -18.44 -1.85 -3.54
CA ARG A 325 -19.73 -1.88 -2.83
C ARG A 325 -20.01 -3.17 -2.08
N THR A 326 -19.19 -4.20 -2.27
CA THR A 326 -19.32 -5.47 -1.55
C THR A 326 -18.50 -5.50 -0.28
N GLU A 327 -18.85 -6.38 0.65
CA GLU A 327 -18.04 -6.68 1.85
C GLU A 327 -16.63 -7.22 1.49
N GLU A 328 -16.39 -7.63 0.23
CA GLU A 328 -15.08 -8.08 -0.23
C GLU A 328 -14.00 -7.00 -0.13
N ARG A 329 -14.37 -5.70 -0.09
CA ARG A 329 -13.38 -4.62 0.08
C ARG A 329 -12.67 -4.64 1.43
N PHE A 330 -13.30 -5.26 2.43
CA PHE A 330 -12.74 -5.42 3.77
C PHE A 330 -11.89 -6.69 3.89
N GLN A 331 -11.74 -7.46 2.80
CA GLN A 331 -10.96 -8.68 2.78
C GLN A 331 -9.55 -8.42 2.25
N PHE A 332 -8.56 -8.95 2.96
CA PHE A 332 -7.15 -8.89 2.55
C PHE A 332 -6.48 -10.22 2.87
N ALA A 333 -6.04 -10.95 1.84
CA ALA A 333 -5.34 -12.24 1.98
C ALA A 333 -6.01 -13.22 2.97
N GLY A 334 -7.35 -13.34 2.90
CA GLY A 334 -8.14 -14.21 3.79
C GLY A 334 -8.46 -13.62 5.17
N MET A 335 -7.98 -12.42 5.50
CA MET A 335 -8.36 -11.66 6.70
C MET A 335 -9.49 -10.68 6.39
N ILE A 336 -10.26 -10.31 7.42
CA ILE A 336 -11.37 -9.36 7.34
C ILE A 336 -11.12 -8.24 8.34
N GLY A 337 -11.22 -6.99 7.89
CA GLY A 337 -11.13 -5.81 8.75
C GLY A 337 -11.53 -4.52 8.04
N ALA A 338 -12.42 -3.76 8.67
CA ALA A 338 -12.77 -2.39 8.31
C ALA A 338 -12.04 -1.36 9.17
N ASN A 339 -11.64 -1.73 10.39
CA ASN A 339 -11.00 -0.84 11.35
C ASN A 339 -9.68 -0.24 10.79
N PRO A 340 -9.42 1.07 10.99
CA PRO A 340 -8.23 1.74 10.46
C PRO A 340 -6.90 1.11 10.89
N GLN A 341 -6.81 0.56 12.11
CA GLN A 341 -5.60 -0.11 12.59
C GLN A 341 -5.32 -1.38 11.78
N MET A 342 -6.37 -2.18 11.50
CA MET A 342 -6.26 -3.36 10.65
C MET A 342 -5.89 -3.00 9.21
N ARG A 343 -6.45 -1.92 8.64
CA ARG A 343 -6.07 -1.44 7.30
C ARG A 343 -4.58 -1.11 7.22
N ARG A 344 -4.05 -0.41 8.22
CA ARG A 344 -2.62 -0.10 8.30
C ARG A 344 -1.75 -1.35 8.41
N ILE A 345 -2.21 -2.38 9.12
CA ILE A 345 -1.54 -3.68 9.16
C ILE A 345 -1.52 -4.33 7.78
N PHE A 346 -2.63 -4.29 7.02
CA PHE A 346 -2.68 -4.81 5.64
C PHE A 346 -1.71 -4.10 4.69
N GLU A 347 -1.57 -2.78 4.82
CA GLU A 347 -0.57 -2.00 4.06
C GLU A 347 0.87 -2.41 4.39
N LEU A 348 1.16 -2.60 5.68
CA LEU A 348 2.48 -3.05 6.12
C LEU A 348 2.79 -4.45 5.60
N ILE A 349 1.83 -5.38 5.68
CA ILE A 349 1.96 -6.74 5.13
C ILE A 349 2.32 -6.68 3.63
N SER A 350 1.63 -5.84 2.87
CA SER A 350 1.89 -5.68 1.44
C SER A 350 3.33 -5.26 1.14
N ARG A 351 3.92 -4.37 1.96
CA ARG A 351 5.32 -3.93 1.77
C ARG A 351 6.33 -4.96 2.25
N ILE A 352 6.18 -5.47 3.47
CA ILE A 352 7.17 -6.37 4.06
C ILE A 352 7.20 -7.74 3.36
N SER A 353 6.11 -8.12 2.69
CA SER A 353 6.04 -9.37 1.90
C SER A 353 7.12 -9.41 0.80
N GLN A 354 7.51 -8.26 0.24
CA GLN A 354 8.51 -8.15 -0.83
C GLN A 354 9.98 -8.23 -0.34
N THR A 355 10.18 -8.38 0.96
CA THR A 355 11.50 -8.46 1.60
C THR A 355 11.65 -9.77 2.37
N ASP A 356 12.88 -10.20 2.65
CA ASP A 356 13.15 -11.35 3.53
C ASP A 356 13.38 -10.96 5.01
N ILE A 357 12.96 -9.76 5.40
CA ILE A 357 13.12 -9.26 6.77
C ILE A 357 12.28 -10.09 7.74
N THR A 358 12.85 -10.37 8.92
CA THR A 358 12.18 -11.00 10.06
C THR A 358 11.06 -10.12 10.60
N VAL A 359 9.90 -10.70 10.85
CA VAL A 359 8.73 -9.98 11.37
C VAL A 359 8.30 -10.60 12.68
N LEU A 360 8.12 -9.76 13.71
CA LEU A 360 7.52 -10.13 14.98
C LEU A 360 6.06 -9.69 15.00
N ILE A 361 5.15 -10.65 15.11
CA ILE A 361 3.70 -10.44 15.16
C ILE A 361 3.24 -10.52 16.62
N ASP A 362 2.85 -9.40 17.18
CA ASP A 362 2.40 -9.27 18.56
C ASP A 362 0.88 -9.21 18.63
N GLY A 363 0.28 -9.77 19.67
CA GLY A 363 -1.15 -9.65 19.94
C GLY A 363 -1.71 -10.81 20.74
N GLU A 364 -2.90 -10.60 21.30
CA GLU A 364 -3.57 -11.59 22.14
C GLU A 364 -3.87 -12.91 21.41
N SER A 365 -4.19 -13.96 22.16
CA SER A 365 -4.61 -15.22 21.56
C SER A 365 -5.90 -15.03 20.75
N GLY A 366 -5.96 -15.65 19.57
CA GLY A 366 -7.14 -15.60 18.71
C GLY A 366 -7.33 -14.31 17.91
N THR A 367 -6.38 -13.36 17.89
CA THR A 367 -6.47 -12.12 17.08
C THR A 367 -6.22 -12.31 15.59
N GLY A 368 -5.63 -13.44 15.18
CA GLY A 368 -5.33 -13.77 13.77
C GLY A 368 -3.84 -13.76 13.39
N LYS A 369 -2.92 -13.88 14.36
CA LYS A 369 -1.45 -13.86 14.11
C LYS A 369 -0.99 -14.83 12.99
N GLU A 370 -1.51 -16.05 12.97
CA GLU A 370 -1.18 -17.04 11.93
C GLU A 370 -1.67 -16.61 10.54
N LEU A 371 -2.84 -15.99 10.43
CA LEU A 371 -3.35 -15.47 9.15
C LEU A 371 -2.45 -14.35 8.62
N VAL A 372 -1.95 -13.48 9.50
CA VAL A 372 -0.96 -12.46 9.12
C VAL A 372 0.32 -13.10 8.60
N ALA A 373 0.87 -14.09 9.30
CA ALA A 373 2.07 -14.79 8.87
C ALA A 373 1.89 -15.46 7.50
N ARG A 374 0.74 -16.11 7.29
CA ARG A 374 0.39 -16.72 6.00
C ARG A 374 0.23 -15.68 4.90
N ALA A 375 -0.43 -14.55 5.16
CA ALA A 375 -0.57 -13.47 4.20
C ALA A 375 0.80 -12.89 3.76
N ILE A 376 1.74 -12.72 4.69
CA ILE A 376 3.11 -12.28 4.37
C ILE A 376 3.78 -13.28 3.42
N HIS A 377 3.63 -14.58 3.67
CA HIS A 377 4.20 -15.63 2.82
C HIS A 377 3.55 -15.66 1.43
N ASP A 378 2.22 -15.71 1.35
CA ASP A 378 1.46 -15.82 0.10
C ASP A 378 1.68 -14.63 -0.84
N LEU A 379 2.01 -13.46 -0.30
CA LEU A 379 2.31 -12.23 -1.06
C LEU A 379 3.81 -12.05 -1.38
N SER A 380 4.68 -12.93 -0.86
CA SER A 380 6.13 -12.82 -1.04
C SER A 380 6.65 -13.50 -2.32
N ALA A 381 7.93 -13.28 -2.63
CA ALA A 381 8.64 -14.04 -3.66
C ALA A 381 8.73 -15.55 -3.34
N ARG A 382 8.45 -15.97 -2.10
CA ARG A 382 8.49 -17.36 -1.63
C ARG A 382 7.11 -18.03 -1.60
N ARG A 383 6.06 -17.41 -2.16
CA ARG A 383 4.67 -17.93 -2.12
C ARG A 383 4.49 -19.37 -2.64
N ASP A 384 5.35 -19.80 -3.56
CA ASP A 384 5.32 -21.13 -4.19
C ASP A 384 6.25 -22.13 -3.46
N LYS A 385 6.79 -21.73 -2.29
CA LYS A 385 7.72 -22.51 -1.44
C LYS A 385 7.02 -22.98 -0.15
N PRO A 386 7.63 -23.88 0.64
CA PRO A 386 7.00 -24.36 1.87
C PRO A 386 6.71 -23.25 2.88
N PHE A 387 5.54 -23.31 3.51
CA PHE A 387 5.20 -22.55 4.71
C PHE A 387 5.02 -23.52 5.87
N ILE A 388 5.95 -23.50 6.83
CA ILE A 388 5.96 -24.40 7.99
C ILE A 388 5.57 -23.60 9.24
N ALA A 389 4.38 -23.86 9.79
CA ALA A 389 3.92 -23.25 11.03
C ALA A 389 4.17 -24.18 12.22
N VAL A 390 4.76 -23.64 13.29
CA VAL A 390 5.10 -24.37 14.51
C VAL A 390 4.68 -23.55 15.71
N ASN A 391 3.85 -24.12 16.59
CA ASN A 391 3.54 -23.53 17.87
C ASN A 391 4.53 -24.08 18.93
N CYS A 392 5.35 -23.19 19.48
CA CYS A 392 6.40 -23.55 20.45
C CYS A 392 5.85 -23.98 21.82
N GLY A 393 4.65 -23.53 22.20
CA GLY A 393 3.99 -23.90 23.46
C GLY A 393 3.23 -25.24 23.40
N ALA A 394 2.85 -25.70 22.21
CA ALA A 394 2.06 -26.92 22.02
C ALA A 394 2.91 -28.21 22.02
N ILE A 395 4.22 -28.10 21.78
CA ILE A 395 5.14 -29.25 21.74
C ILE A 395 5.83 -29.38 23.10
N PRO A 396 5.86 -30.57 23.71
CA PRO A 396 6.64 -30.80 24.93
C PRO A 396 8.09 -30.36 24.78
N GLU A 397 8.62 -29.63 25.77
CA GLU A 397 9.97 -29.04 25.74
C GLU A 397 11.06 -30.04 25.35
N ASN A 398 10.97 -31.27 25.87
CA ASN A 398 11.92 -32.35 25.61
C ASN A 398 11.93 -32.86 24.16
N LEU A 399 10.87 -32.58 23.38
CA LEU A 399 10.77 -32.96 21.97
C LEU A 399 10.98 -31.77 21.03
N LEU A 400 10.74 -30.54 21.50
CA LEU A 400 10.79 -29.33 20.69
C LEU A 400 12.14 -29.15 19.97
N GLU A 401 13.25 -29.47 20.63
CA GLU A 401 14.58 -29.42 20.01
C GLU A 401 14.71 -30.37 18.82
N SER A 402 14.27 -31.61 19.00
CA SER A 402 14.33 -32.64 17.96
C SER A 402 13.37 -32.34 16.80
N GLU A 403 12.20 -31.76 17.09
CA GLU A 403 11.25 -31.34 16.04
C GLU A 403 11.79 -30.17 15.22
N LEU A 404 12.29 -29.11 15.88
CA LEU A 404 12.79 -27.92 15.18
C LEU A 404 14.08 -28.20 14.39
N PHE A 405 15.06 -28.83 15.03
CA PHE A 405 16.42 -28.95 14.49
C PHE A 405 16.76 -30.35 13.93
N GLY A 406 15.88 -31.35 14.13
CA GLY A 406 16.14 -32.72 13.71
C GLY A 406 17.17 -33.43 14.61
N HIS A 407 17.32 -34.74 14.43
CA HIS A 407 18.27 -35.55 15.19
C HIS A 407 18.89 -36.67 14.36
N MET A 408 20.08 -37.10 14.77
CA MET A 408 20.71 -38.32 14.26
C MET A 408 20.29 -39.54 15.09
N LYS A 409 20.27 -40.71 14.44
CA LYS A 409 20.09 -41.99 15.14
C LYS A 409 21.08 -42.09 16.32
N GLY A 410 20.56 -42.40 17.51
CA GLY A 410 21.34 -42.53 18.73
C GLY A 410 21.66 -41.21 19.45
N ALA A 411 21.10 -40.07 19.03
CA ALA A 411 21.34 -38.78 19.67
C ALA A 411 20.81 -38.67 21.11
N PHE A 412 19.75 -39.42 21.45
CA PHE A 412 19.18 -39.54 22.80
C PHE A 412 18.50 -40.90 22.98
N THR A 413 18.14 -41.24 24.22
CA THR A 413 17.40 -42.48 24.52
C THR A 413 16.03 -42.47 23.84
N GLY A 414 15.86 -43.32 22.81
CA GLY A 414 14.64 -43.38 21.98
C GLY A 414 14.84 -42.95 20.52
N ALA A 415 15.99 -42.36 20.17
CA ALA A 415 16.34 -41.96 18.80
C ALA A 415 16.71 -43.16 17.91
N THR A 416 15.71 -43.97 17.54
CA THR A 416 15.89 -45.22 16.77
C THR A 416 16.24 -45.00 15.30
N ALA A 417 15.92 -43.84 14.75
CA ALA A 417 16.24 -43.40 13.40
C ALA A 417 16.70 -41.93 13.40
N SER A 418 17.27 -41.45 12.30
CA SER A 418 17.50 -40.01 12.10
C SER A 418 16.22 -39.35 11.59
N LYS A 419 15.96 -38.12 12.02
CA LYS A 419 14.79 -37.32 11.60
C LYS A 419 15.24 -35.92 11.15
N GLN A 420 14.69 -35.46 10.03
CA GLN A 420 14.88 -34.08 9.56
C GLN A 420 14.09 -33.11 10.43
N GLY A 421 14.67 -31.93 10.71
CA GLY A 421 14.02 -30.87 11.45
C GLY A 421 12.99 -30.09 10.62
N LEU A 422 12.14 -29.32 11.30
CA LEU A 422 11.18 -28.40 10.68
C LEU A 422 11.86 -27.25 9.93
N PHE A 423 13.03 -26.79 10.40
CA PHE A 423 13.84 -25.82 9.66
C PHE A 423 14.34 -26.38 8.33
N GLU A 424 14.79 -27.64 8.30
CA GLU A 424 15.19 -28.30 7.05
C GLU A 424 14.00 -28.45 6.09
N SER A 425 12.81 -28.72 6.64
CA SER A 425 11.57 -28.84 5.86
C SER A 425 11.11 -27.49 5.29
N ALA A 426 11.56 -26.38 5.89
CA ALA A 426 11.24 -25.02 5.49
C ALA A 426 12.27 -24.39 4.54
N ASP A 427 13.30 -25.13 4.10
CA ASP A 427 14.35 -24.60 3.23
C ASP A 427 13.78 -23.97 1.95
N GLN A 428 14.36 -22.83 1.55
CA GLN A 428 13.87 -21.91 0.51
C GLN A 428 12.52 -21.24 0.80
N GLY A 429 11.83 -21.63 1.87
CA GLY A 429 10.49 -21.21 2.22
C GLY A 429 10.44 -20.28 3.43
N THR A 430 9.41 -20.46 4.24
CA THR A 430 9.15 -19.65 5.43
C THR A 430 8.81 -20.55 6.61
N ILE A 431 9.43 -20.29 7.75
CA ILE A 431 9.04 -20.88 9.04
C ILE A 431 8.35 -19.83 9.89
N PHE A 432 7.17 -20.18 10.40
CA PHE A 432 6.41 -19.37 11.33
C PHE A 432 6.47 -20.00 12.73
N LEU A 433 7.06 -19.26 13.67
CA LEU A 433 7.22 -19.66 15.06
C LEU A 433 6.16 -18.95 15.91
N ASP A 434 5.05 -19.62 16.18
CA ASP A 434 4.01 -19.11 17.07
C ASP A 434 4.39 -19.35 18.54
N GLU A 435 3.94 -18.45 19.40
CA GLU A 435 4.26 -18.43 20.84
C GLU A 435 5.77 -18.47 21.12
N ILE A 436 6.57 -17.66 20.41
CA ILE A 436 8.03 -17.62 20.54
C ILE A 436 8.52 -17.33 21.96
N GLY A 437 7.70 -16.66 22.78
CA GLY A 437 7.96 -16.42 24.20
C GLY A 437 7.94 -17.67 25.07
N GLU A 438 7.49 -18.82 24.56
CA GLU A 438 7.57 -20.12 25.25
C GLU A 438 8.86 -20.90 24.92
N LEU A 439 9.74 -20.34 24.07
CA LEU A 439 10.95 -21.04 23.65
C LEU A 439 11.96 -21.16 24.82
N PRO A 440 12.42 -22.38 25.16
CA PRO A 440 13.42 -22.58 26.20
C PRO A 440 14.73 -21.85 25.91
N ALA A 441 15.43 -21.38 26.95
CA ALA A 441 16.67 -20.60 26.82
C ALA A 441 17.77 -21.31 26.01
N SER A 442 17.86 -22.64 26.09
CA SER A 442 18.81 -23.45 25.31
C SER A 442 18.53 -23.37 23.80
N LEU A 443 17.25 -23.33 23.41
CA LEU A 443 16.82 -23.26 22.01
C LEU A 443 16.88 -21.83 21.47
N GLN A 444 16.70 -20.82 22.32
CA GLN A 444 16.90 -19.42 21.96
C GLN A 444 18.32 -19.16 21.41
N VAL A 445 19.35 -19.79 21.99
CA VAL A 445 20.74 -19.68 21.51
C VAL A 445 20.91 -20.29 20.12
N LYS A 446 20.26 -21.43 19.84
CA LYS A 446 20.33 -22.07 18.53
C LYS A 446 19.59 -21.28 17.46
N LEU A 447 18.42 -20.75 17.80
CA LEU A 447 17.64 -19.90 16.91
C LEU A 447 18.41 -18.62 16.57
N LEU A 448 19.07 -18.00 17.54
CA LEU A 448 19.90 -16.82 17.30
C LEU A 448 21.03 -17.10 16.30
N ARG A 449 21.74 -18.23 16.46
CA ARG A 449 22.79 -18.64 15.50
C ARG A 449 22.22 -18.83 14.10
N PHE A 450 21.07 -19.48 13.98
CA PHE A 450 20.39 -19.63 12.70
C PHE A 450 20.06 -18.28 12.05
N LEU A 451 19.50 -17.33 12.82
CA LEU A 451 19.15 -15.99 12.32
C LEU A 451 20.38 -15.14 11.93
N GLN A 452 21.57 -15.47 12.44
CA GLN A 452 22.82 -14.76 12.15
C GLN A 452 23.57 -15.36 10.95
N GLU A 453 23.68 -16.69 10.90
CA GLU A 453 24.59 -17.41 10.00
C GLU A 453 23.85 -18.24 8.94
N GLY A 454 22.55 -18.50 9.10
CA GLY A 454 21.78 -19.44 8.26
C GLY A 454 22.20 -20.90 8.46
N GLU A 455 22.95 -21.17 9.53
CA GLU A 455 23.54 -22.46 9.84
C GLU A 455 22.74 -23.22 10.89
N LEU A 456 22.56 -24.53 10.69
CA LEU A 456 21.84 -25.42 11.58
C LEU A 456 22.61 -26.72 11.81
N LYS A 457 22.55 -27.26 13.03
CA LYS A 457 23.10 -28.58 13.37
C LYS A 457 22.02 -29.47 13.99
N ARG A 458 21.86 -30.68 13.44
CA ARG A 458 21.01 -31.71 14.05
C ARG A 458 21.53 -32.13 15.41
N VAL A 459 20.63 -32.53 16.30
CA VAL A 459 21.01 -33.09 17.61
C VAL A 459 21.86 -34.36 17.39
N GLY A 460 23.02 -34.42 18.04
CA GLY A 460 23.99 -35.51 17.89
C GLY A 460 24.81 -35.48 16.60
N SER A 461 24.75 -34.42 15.80
CA SER A 461 25.56 -34.23 14.58
C SER A 461 26.60 -33.12 14.76
N ASN A 462 27.80 -33.33 14.19
CA ASN A 462 28.82 -32.28 14.04
C ASN A 462 28.73 -31.56 12.68
N ALA A 463 27.94 -32.09 11.74
CA ALA A 463 27.77 -31.49 10.42
C ALA A 463 26.83 -30.28 10.49
N THR A 464 27.29 -29.18 9.91
CA THR A 464 26.49 -27.96 9.69
C THR A 464 25.70 -28.08 8.39
N LEU A 465 24.44 -27.65 8.42
CA LEU A 465 23.56 -27.47 7.27
C LEU A 465 23.37 -25.97 7.04
N GLN A 466 23.62 -25.51 5.81
CA GLN A 466 23.27 -24.15 5.38
C GLN A 466 21.86 -24.18 4.81
N LEU A 467 20.96 -23.37 5.35
CA LEU A 467 19.58 -23.26 4.89
C LEU A 467 19.24 -21.79 4.62
N ASP A 468 18.34 -21.57 3.67
CA ASP A 468 17.77 -20.25 3.39
C ASP A 468 16.29 -20.28 3.76
N VAL A 469 15.99 -19.87 5.00
CA VAL A 469 14.63 -19.87 5.55
C VAL A 469 14.29 -18.48 6.05
N ARG A 470 13.18 -17.93 5.54
CA ARG A 470 12.60 -16.72 6.12
C ARG A 470 11.92 -17.06 7.44
N VAL A 471 12.23 -16.31 8.51
CA VAL A 471 11.63 -16.51 9.84
C VAL A 471 10.57 -15.45 10.10
N LEU A 472 9.37 -15.91 10.49
CA LEU A 472 8.31 -15.08 11.06
C LEU A 472 8.05 -15.57 12.48
N ALA A 473 7.87 -14.67 13.44
CA ALA A 473 7.61 -15.05 14.83
C ALA A 473 6.33 -14.38 15.34
N ALA A 474 5.62 -15.05 16.24
CA ALA A 474 4.45 -14.52 16.90
C ALA A 474 4.50 -14.73 18.41
N THR A 475 3.88 -13.82 19.15
CA THR A 475 3.77 -13.90 20.62
C THR A 475 2.47 -13.27 21.10
N ASN A 476 1.99 -13.73 22.26
CA ASN A 476 0.96 -13.09 23.07
C ASN A 476 1.52 -12.56 24.41
N LYS A 477 2.81 -12.77 24.68
CA LYS A 477 3.53 -12.27 25.86
C LYS A 477 4.33 -11.02 25.49
N HIS A 478 4.48 -10.14 26.48
CA HIS A 478 5.38 -8.99 26.39
C HIS A 478 6.85 -9.44 26.45
N LEU A 479 7.48 -9.68 25.29
CA LEU A 479 8.87 -10.17 25.22
C LEU A 479 9.86 -9.24 25.93
N GLU A 480 9.63 -7.93 25.90
CA GLU A 480 10.46 -6.93 26.60
C GLU A 480 10.54 -7.23 28.11
N LYS A 481 9.41 -7.57 28.73
CA LYS A 481 9.37 -7.96 30.15
C LYS A 481 10.08 -9.29 30.39
N LEU A 482 9.98 -10.24 29.46
CA LEU A 482 10.71 -11.51 29.57
C LEU A 482 12.23 -11.28 29.46
N VAL A 483 12.66 -10.29 28.67
CA VAL A 483 14.07 -9.88 28.60
C VAL A 483 14.53 -9.26 29.90
N GLU A 484 13.74 -8.35 30.48
CA GLU A 484 14.03 -7.75 31.79
C GLU A 484 14.14 -8.80 32.91
N ASN A 485 13.31 -9.85 32.86
CA ASN A 485 13.31 -10.95 33.82
C ASN A 485 14.40 -12.01 33.54
N GLY A 486 15.15 -11.91 32.44
CA GLY A 486 16.16 -12.88 32.05
C GLY A 486 15.61 -14.22 31.50
N GLU A 487 14.31 -14.29 31.20
CA GLU A 487 13.63 -15.45 30.63
C GLU A 487 13.74 -15.51 29.10
N PHE A 488 13.96 -14.36 28.46
CA PHE A 488 14.20 -14.24 27.03
C PHE A 488 15.48 -13.47 26.75
N ARG A 489 16.28 -13.92 25.78
CA ARG A 489 17.55 -13.26 25.49
C ARG A 489 17.35 -11.94 24.73
N SER A 490 18.04 -10.89 25.16
CA SER A 490 17.98 -9.57 24.52
C SER A 490 18.48 -9.59 23.08
N ASP A 491 19.57 -10.30 22.79
CA ASP A 491 20.14 -10.42 21.45
C ASP A 491 19.18 -11.08 20.45
N LEU A 492 18.50 -12.14 20.86
CA LEU A 492 17.45 -12.78 20.07
C LEU A 492 16.24 -11.86 19.87
N TYR A 493 15.80 -11.15 20.91
CA TYR A 493 14.70 -10.19 20.82
C TYR A 493 14.96 -9.14 19.73
N TYR A 494 16.13 -8.50 19.72
CA TYR A 494 16.47 -7.49 18.71
C TYR A 494 16.59 -8.07 17.30
N ARG A 495 17.01 -9.33 17.15
CA ARG A 495 17.11 -9.98 15.83
C ARG A 495 15.75 -10.42 15.27
N LEU A 496 14.79 -10.72 16.15
CA LEU A 496 13.41 -11.03 15.78
C LEU A 496 12.60 -9.76 15.53
N ASN A 497 12.78 -8.73 16.36
CA ASN A 497 12.03 -7.49 16.32
C ASN A 497 12.63 -6.45 15.35
N VAL A 498 12.82 -6.83 14.08
CA VAL A 498 13.25 -5.89 13.03
C VAL A 498 12.05 -5.07 12.55
N ILE A 499 10.90 -5.73 12.34
CA ILE A 499 9.60 -5.10 12.11
C ILE A 499 8.59 -5.73 13.06
N GLN A 500 7.87 -4.89 13.80
CA GLN A 500 6.79 -5.32 14.70
C GLN A 500 5.42 -5.04 14.08
N LEU A 501 4.56 -6.05 14.05
CA LEU A 501 3.14 -5.92 13.72
C LEU A 501 2.29 -6.24 14.95
N THR A 502 1.69 -5.22 15.56
CA THR A 502 0.79 -5.41 16.72
C THR A 502 -0.65 -5.50 16.26
N LEU A 503 -1.28 -6.67 16.43
CA LEU A 503 -2.68 -6.91 16.13
C LEU A 503 -3.58 -6.45 17.30
N PRO A 504 -4.53 -5.53 17.06
CA PRO A 504 -5.44 -5.09 18.10
C PRO A 504 -6.42 -6.22 18.50
N PRO A 505 -6.76 -6.31 19.80
CA PRO A 505 -7.80 -7.22 20.26
C PRO A 505 -9.16 -6.81 19.69
N LEU A 506 -10.08 -7.76 19.55
CA LEU A 506 -11.37 -7.56 18.86
C LEU A 506 -12.22 -6.46 19.53
N ARG A 507 -12.10 -6.30 20.84
CA ARG A 507 -12.77 -5.23 21.61
C ARG A 507 -12.33 -3.80 21.25
N GLU A 508 -11.15 -3.63 20.65
CA GLU A 508 -10.61 -2.33 20.20
C GLU A 508 -10.94 -2.06 18.72
N ARG A 509 -11.58 -3.01 18.03
CA ARG A 509 -11.99 -2.93 16.63
C ARG A 509 -13.41 -3.48 16.44
N GLN A 510 -14.36 -2.87 17.16
CA GLN A 510 -15.76 -3.32 17.16
C GLN A 510 -16.41 -3.21 15.78
N GLU A 511 -15.91 -2.33 14.90
CA GLU A 511 -16.38 -2.19 13.52
C GLU A 511 -16.15 -3.46 12.69
N ASP A 512 -15.21 -4.32 13.10
CA ASP A 512 -14.94 -5.60 12.44
C ASP A 512 -15.94 -6.70 12.86
N ILE A 513 -16.59 -6.57 14.02
CA ILE A 513 -17.47 -7.61 14.59
C ILE A 513 -18.63 -7.96 13.64
N PRO A 514 -19.41 -7.00 13.09
CA PRO A 514 -20.50 -7.33 12.18
C PRO A 514 -20.02 -8.06 10.92
N LEU A 515 -18.87 -7.64 10.36
CA LEU A 515 -18.29 -8.23 9.16
C LEU A 515 -17.82 -9.66 9.41
N LEU A 516 -17.14 -9.89 10.54
CA LEU A 516 -16.68 -11.21 10.96
C LEU A 516 -17.86 -12.14 11.27
N ALA A 517 -18.87 -11.65 12.00
CA ALA A 517 -20.07 -12.43 12.32
C ALA A 517 -20.81 -12.87 11.05
N GLN A 518 -21.02 -11.95 10.10
CA GLN A 518 -21.67 -12.27 8.83
C GLN A 518 -20.83 -13.25 8.00
N HIS A 519 -19.50 -13.10 7.98
CA HIS A 519 -18.61 -14.03 7.31
C HIS A 519 -18.73 -15.45 7.88
N PHE A 520 -18.63 -15.60 9.21
CA PHE A 520 -18.74 -16.90 9.86
C PHE A 520 -20.13 -17.51 9.71
N LEU A 521 -21.20 -16.70 9.80
CA LEU A 521 -22.56 -17.16 9.50
C LEU A 521 -22.62 -17.80 8.12
N ARG A 522 -22.18 -17.09 7.06
CA ARG A 522 -22.20 -17.61 5.69
C ARG A 522 -21.32 -18.85 5.53
N LYS A 523 -20.12 -18.86 6.15
CA LYS A 523 -19.19 -20.00 6.15
C LYS A 523 -19.83 -21.26 6.73
N TYR A 524 -20.44 -21.15 7.90
CA TYR A 524 -21.01 -22.30 8.61
C TYR A 524 -22.39 -22.70 8.12
N ALA A 525 -23.21 -21.76 7.64
CA ALA A 525 -24.48 -22.07 6.99
C ALA A 525 -24.26 -22.97 5.76
N ARG A 526 -23.26 -22.64 4.93
CA ARG A 526 -22.84 -23.49 3.80
C ARG A 526 -22.27 -24.84 4.27
N LYS A 527 -21.34 -24.84 5.23
CA LYS A 527 -20.70 -26.06 5.74
C LYS A 527 -21.70 -27.05 6.35
N LEU A 528 -22.74 -26.55 7.02
CA LEU A 528 -23.76 -27.34 7.70
C LEU A 528 -25.04 -27.54 6.88
N ASN A 529 -25.09 -27.07 5.63
CA ASN A 529 -26.28 -27.09 4.76
C ASN A 529 -27.54 -26.54 5.43
N LYS A 530 -27.43 -25.39 6.10
CA LYS A 530 -28.55 -24.68 6.73
C LYS A 530 -28.91 -23.41 5.96
N ASP A 531 -30.20 -23.10 5.91
CA ASP A 531 -30.74 -21.86 5.33
C ASP A 531 -30.80 -20.73 6.37
N VAL A 532 -29.70 -20.51 7.10
CA VAL A 532 -29.54 -19.39 8.04
C VAL A 532 -28.85 -18.26 7.29
N ALA A 533 -29.48 -17.10 7.21
CA ALA A 533 -29.02 -15.96 6.41
C ALA A 533 -28.72 -14.70 7.24
N GLU A 534 -29.39 -14.55 8.39
CA GLU A 534 -29.45 -13.28 9.12
C GLU A 534 -29.14 -13.46 10.62
N LEU A 535 -28.73 -12.37 11.26
CA LEU A 535 -28.70 -12.24 12.72
C LEU A 535 -29.80 -11.25 13.12
N SER A 536 -30.51 -11.53 14.21
CA SER A 536 -31.46 -10.57 14.76
C SER A 536 -30.72 -9.33 15.30
N PRO A 537 -31.34 -8.15 15.32
CA PRO A 537 -30.73 -6.94 15.88
C PRO A 537 -30.23 -7.15 17.32
N GLU A 538 -30.98 -7.87 18.14
CA GLU A 538 -30.62 -8.16 19.54
C GLU A 538 -29.40 -9.11 19.63
N ALA A 539 -29.30 -10.08 18.71
CA ALA A 539 -28.13 -10.94 18.62
C ALA A 539 -26.89 -10.13 18.22
N MET A 540 -27.02 -9.22 17.24
CA MET A 540 -25.92 -8.35 16.83
C MET A 540 -25.48 -7.41 17.95
N GLU A 541 -26.43 -6.82 18.68
CA GLU A 541 -26.15 -5.97 19.83
C GLU A 541 -25.40 -6.72 20.93
N ALA A 542 -25.79 -7.98 21.21
CA ALA A 542 -25.08 -8.85 22.14
C ALA A 542 -23.64 -9.12 21.71
N LEU A 543 -23.40 -9.34 20.42
CA LEU A 543 -22.05 -9.55 19.88
C LEU A 543 -21.18 -8.28 20.02
N LEU A 544 -21.75 -7.10 19.80
CA LEU A 544 -21.02 -5.82 19.89
C LEU A 544 -20.60 -5.47 21.33
N HIS A 545 -21.43 -5.78 22.32
CA HIS A 545 -21.16 -5.46 23.73
C HIS A 545 -20.29 -6.50 24.46
N TYR A 546 -19.99 -7.63 23.83
CA TYR A 546 -19.17 -8.67 24.44
C TYR A 546 -17.67 -8.32 24.40
N ARG A 547 -16.90 -8.72 25.42
CA ARG A 547 -15.48 -8.34 25.56
C ARG A 547 -14.52 -9.12 24.66
N TRP A 548 -14.94 -10.29 24.14
CA TRP A 548 -14.16 -11.13 23.24
C TRP A 548 -12.72 -11.41 23.72
N GLN A 549 -12.56 -12.03 24.90
CA GLN A 549 -11.24 -12.35 25.45
C GLN A 549 -10.47 -13.34 24.58
N GLY A 550 -11.17 -14.27 23.91
CA GLY A 550 -10.58 -15.16 22.91
C GLY A 550 -10.60 -14.58 21.49
N ASN A 551 -10.92 -13.29 21.34
CA ASN A 551 -10.87 -12.51 20.11
C ASN A 551 -11.66 -13.18 18.96
N VAL A 552 -11.11 -13.15 17.74
CA VAL A 552 -11.77 -13.65 16.53
C VAL A 552 -12.03 -15.16 16.60
N ARG A 553 -11.13 -15.92 17.24
CA ARG A 553 -11.29 -17.37 17.43
C ARG A 553 -12.50 -17.69 18.32
N GLU A 554 -12.74 -16.89 19.35
CA GLU A 554 -13.94 -17.03 20.19
C GLU A 554 -15.20 -16.67 19.41
N LEU A 555 -15.20 -15.56 18.67
CA LEU A 555 -16.32 -15.17 17.82
C LEU A 555 -16.66 -16.25 16.79
N GLU A 556 -15.65 -16.82 16.12
CA GLU A 556 -15.84 -17.92 15.16
C GLU A 556 -16.55 -19.12 15.80
N ASN A 557 -16.08 -19.55 16.98
CA ASN A 557 -16.67 -20.67 17.72
C ASN A 557 -18.12 -20.38 18.15
N VAL A 558 -18.39 -19.16 18.62
CA VAL A 558 -19.73 -18.70 19.00
C VAL A 558 -20.66 -18.75 17.80
N MET A 559 -20.22 -18.25 16.63
CA MET A 559 -21.01 -18.25 15.41
C MET A 559 -21.23 -19.65 14.83
N GLU A 560 -20.23 -20.53 14.85
CA GLU A 560 -20.38 -21.94 14.45
C GLU A 560 -21.47 -22.62 15.27
N ARG A 561 -21.41 -22.45 16.59
CA ARG A 561 -22.41 -23.00 17.52
C ARG A 561 -23.79 -22.39 17.27
N ALA A 562 -23.89 -21.07 17.12
CA ALA A 562 -25.16 -20.39 16.89
C ALA A 562 -25.84 -20.92 15.62
N VAL A 563 -25.11 -20.98 14.49
CA VAL A 563 -25.64 -21.55 13.24
C VAL A 563 -26.08 -23.01 13.45
N ALA A 564 -25.31 -23.81 14.18
CA ALA A 564 -25.65 -25.21 14.46
C ALA A 564 -26.94 -25.36 15.30
N LEU A 565 -27.24 -24.42 16.20
CA LEU A 565 -28.42 -24.48 17.08
C LEU A 565 -29.66 -23.78 16.51
N THR A 566 -29.49 -22.76 15.67
CA THR A 566 -30.60 -21.99 15.10
C THR A 566 -31.57 -22.88 14.32
N VAL A 567 -32.86 -22.64 14.58
CA VAL A 567 -34.00 -23.21 13.86
C VAL A 567 -34.69 -22.07 13.10
N GLY A 568 -34.63 -22.11 11.76
CA GLY A 568 -35.16 -21.05 10.90
C GLY A 568 -34.06 -20.30 10.16
N LYS A 569 -34.37 -19.07 9.74
CA LYS A 569 -33.50 -18.26 8.85
C LYS A 569 -32.66 -17.20 9.56
N SER A 570 -32.97 -16.89 10.81
CA SER A 570 -32.31 -15.84 11.58
C SER A 570 -31.79 -16.38 12.91
N ILE A 571 -30.54 -16.05 13.24
CA ILE A 571 -29.94 -16.31 14.55
C ILE A 571 -30.54 -15.33 15.55
N SER A 572 -31.17 -15.83 16.60
CA SER A 572 -31.69 -15.02 17.70
C SER A 572 -30.68 -14.93 18.85
N VAL A 573 -30.88 -13.99 19.77
CA VAL A 573 -30.05 -13.89 20.98
C VAL A 573 -30.04 -15.19 21.80
N TYR A 574 -31.13 -15.97 21.78
CA TYR A 574 -31.25 -17.24 22.51
C TYR A 574 -30.41 -18.38 21.90
N ASP A 575 -29.98 -18.23 20.65
CA ASP A 575 -29.07 -19.19 19.99
C ASP A 575 -27.60 -18.95 20.40
N LEU A 576 -27.30 -17.78 20.96
CA LEU A 576 -25.96 -17.44 21.46
C LEU A 576 -25.69 -18.11 22.82
N PRO A 577 -24.43 -18.30 23.22
CA PRO A 577 -24.09 -18.77 24.56
C PRO A 577 -24.69 -17.89 25.67
N PRO A 578 -25.02 -18.46 26.85
CA PRO A 578 -25.61 -17.71 27.97
C PRO A 578 -24.83 -16.46 28.39
N ALA A 579 -23.50 -16.47 28.24
CA ALA A 579 -22.64 -15.33 28.53
C ALA A 579 -22.94 -14.10 27.65
N LEU A 580 -23.50 -14.29 26.45
CA LEU A 580 -23.91 -13.23 25.53
C LEU A 580 -25.40 -12.87 25.62
N GLN A 581 -26.23 -13.70 26.28
CA GLN A 581 -27.68 -13.48 26.35
C GLN A 581 -28.08 -12.33 27.30
N ASN A 582 -27.19 -11.95 28.23
CA ASN A 582 -27.46 -10.94 29.26
C ASN A 582 -26.84 -9.58 28.92
N VAL A 583 -27.40 -8.88 27.93
CA VAL A 583 -26.96 -7.52 27.54
C VAL A 583 -27.49 -6.45 28.52
N ASN A 584 -28.55 -6.75 29.28
CA ASN A 584 -29.18 -5.78 30.20
C ASN A 584 -28.76 -5.85 31.68
N HIS A 585 -27.75 -6.66 32.04
CA HIS A 585 -27.21 -6.69 33.41
C HIS A 585 -25.69 -6.86 33.41
N GLN A 586 -24.95 -5.82 33.02
CA GLN A 586 -23.50 -5.73 33.26
C GLN A 586 -23.16 -4.59 34.21
N THR A 587 -23.68 -4.69 35.44
CA THR A 587 -22.92 -4.39 36.67
C THR A 587 -22.82 -5.66 37.50
N SER A 588 -22.29 -6.74 36.92
CA SER A 588 -21.78 -7.89 37.68
C SER A 588 -20.97 -8.78 36.75
N SER A 589 -19.66 -8.54 36.70
CA SER A 589 -18.71 -9.55 36.22
C SER A 589 -18.71 -10.76 37.16
N PRO A 590 -18.37 -11.95 36.64
CA PRO A 590 -18.03 -13.10 37.48
C PRO A 590 -16.85 -12.75 38.37
N MET A 591 -16.99 -13.05 39.65
CA MET A 591 -16.09 -12.73 40.73
C MET A 591 -14.76 -13.49 40.58
N GLU A 592 -13.76 -12.87 39.96
CA GLU A 592 -12.36 -13.09 40.34
C GLU A 592 -12.02 -12.11 41.46
N THR A 593 -11.74 -12.71 42.60
CA THR A 593 -11.26 -12.07 43.81
C THR A 593 -9.89 -11.45 43.56
N ASP A 594 -9.80 -10.11 43.60
CA ASP A 594 -8.71 -9.49 44.35
C ASP A 594 -8.95 -8.04 44.79
N ALA A 595 -8.66 -7.82 46.08
CA ALA A 595 -8.17 -6.59 46.69
C ALA A 595 -8.97 -5.26 46.56
N LYS A 596 -10.26 -5.24 46.91
CA LYS A 596 -10.86 -4.06 47.57
C LYS A 596 -11.29 -4.43 48.98
N ALA A 597 -10.56 -3.90 49.97
CA ALA A 597 -10.74 -3.98 51.42
C ALA A 597 -11.73 -5.06 51.88
N ARG A 598 -11.22 -6.24 52.29
CA ARG A 598 -12.04 -7.24 52.99
C ARG A 598 -12.60 -6.61 54.25
N LEU A 599 -13.84 -6.14 54.18
CA LEU A 599 -14.60 -5.73 55.35
C LEU A 599 -14.64 -6.91 56.32
N THR A 600 -14.32 -6.66 57.57
CA THR A 600 -14.48 -7.66 58.63
C THR A 600 -15.94 -8.09 58.71
N LEU A 601 -16.23 -9.30 59.21
CA LEU A 601 -17.62 -9.76 59.41
C LEU A 601 -18.46 -8.73 60.18
N LYS A 602 -17.83 -8.00 61.11
CA LYS A 602 -18.45 -6.93 61.88
C LYS A 602 -18.83 -5.71 61.04
N GLU A 603 -18.03 -5.36 60.04
CA GLU A 603 -18.30 -4.24 59.12
C GLU A 603 -19.33 -4.61 58.06
N VAL A 604 -19.31 -5.85 57.58
CA VAL A 604 -20.37 -6.40 56.71
C VAL A 604 -21.70 -6.41 57.45
N GLU A 605 -21.71 -6.91 58.69
CA GLU A 605 -22.90 -6.93 59.56
C GLU A 605 -23.41 -5.50 59.84
N LYS A 606 -22.53 -4.56 60.19
CA LYS A 606 -22.89 -3.15 60.41
C LYS A 606 -23.51 -2.53 59.16
N LYS A 607 -22.89 -2.72 58.00
CA LYS A 607 -23.35 -2.15 56.74
C LYS A 607 -24.71 -2.71 56.34
N TYR A 608 -24.89 -4.03 56.45
CA TYR A 608 -26.15 -4.68 56.12
C TYR A 608 -27.31 -4.25 57.05
N ILE A 609 -27.04 -4.08 58.35
CA ILE A 609 -28.03 -3.58 59.31
C ILE A 609 -28.45 -2.13 58.97
N LEU A 610 -27.50 -1.26 58.60
CA LEU A 610 -27.78 0.13 58.25
C LEU A 610 -28.56 0.25 56.93
N GLU A 611 -28.14 -0.48 55.88
CA GLU A 611 -28.86 -0.50 54.60
C GLU A 611 -30.28 -1.04 54.77
N THR A 612 -30.47 -2.05 55.62
CA THR A 612 -31.81 -2.57 55.92
C THR A 612 -32.65 -1.55 56.70
N LEU A 613 -32.06 -0.77 57.62
CA LEU A 613 -32.77 0.31 58.31
C LEU A 613 -33.23 1.38 57.34
N ASP A 614 -32.38 1.82 56.42
CA ASP A 614 -32.74 2.83 55.43
C ASP A 614 -33.79 2.33 54.43
N LEU A 615 -33.72 1.06 54.01
CA LEU A 615 -34.67 0.48 53.06
C LEU A 615 -36.10 0.33 53.62
N PHE A 616 -36.23 0.25 54.94
CA PHE A 616 -37.51 0.12 55.64
C PHE A 616 -37.86 1.35 56.48
N ASP A 617 -37.34 2.53 56.11
CA ASP A 617 -37.62 3.82 56.77
C ASP A 617 -37.49 3.76 58.30
N TRP A 618 -36.48 3.03 58.79
CA TRP A 618 -36.18 2.84 60.21
C TRP A 618 -37.30 2.13 61.01
N ASN A 619 -38.19 1.40 60.33
CA ASN A 619 -39.19 0.55 60.97
C ASN A 619 -38.54 -0.72 61.56
N TYR A 620 -38.17 -0.65 62.84
CA TYR A 620 -37.46 -1.71 63.54
C TYR A 620 -38.14 -3.09 63.49
N ASP A 621 -39.47 -3.17 63.34
CA ASP A 621 -40.17 -4.45 63.24
C ASP A 621 -39.92 -5.17 61.93
N GLU A 622 -40.01 -4.42 60.84
CA GLU A 622 -39.79 -4.97 59.50
C GLU A 622 -38.30 -5.31 59.31
N VAL A 623 -37.43 -4.46 59.85
CA VAL A 623 -35.98 -4.68 59.85
C VAL A 623 -35.61 -5.92 60.66
N CYS A 624 -36.17 -6.11 61.85
CA CYS A 624 -35.93 -7.33 62.65
C CYS A 624 -36.40 -8.60 61.92
N ARG A 625 -37.55 -8.52 61.24
CA ARG A 625 -38.09 -9.64 60.45
C ARG A 625 -37.17 -9.97 59.27
N GLN A 626 -36.71 -8.96 58.55
CA GLN A 626 -35.83 -9.12 57.40
C GLN A 626 -34.44 -9.61 57.78
N LEU A 627 -33.89 -9.14 58.90
CA LEU A 627 -32.60 -9.57 59.42
C LEU A 627 -32.65 -10.92 60.17
N GLY A 628 -33.84 -11.41 60.51
CA GLY A 628 -34.03 -12.64 61.28
C GLY A 628 -33.53 -12.55 62.73
N ILE A 629 -33.50 -11.35 63.31
CA ILE A 629 -33.01 -11.10 64.68
C ILE A 629 -34.10 -10.46 65.56
N GLY A 630 -34.05 -10.71 66.86
CA GLY A 630 -34.97 -10.06 67.81
C GLY A 630 -34.64 -8.58 68.04
N ARG A 631 -35.66 -7.77 68.38
CA ARG A 631 -35.50 -6.32 68.65
C ARG A 631 -34.38 -5.99 69.64
N THR A 632 -34.25 -6.76 70.73
CA THR A 632 -33.19 -6.59 71.73
C THR A 632 -31.79 -6.78 71.14
N THR A 633 -31.63 -7.68 70.17
CA THR A 633 -30.36 -7.92 69.46
C THR A 633 -30.06 -6.78 68.50
N LEU A 634 -31.04 -6.28 67.75
CA LEU A 634 -30.88 -5.12 66.87
C LEU A 634 -30.48 -3.87 67.67
N TRP A 635 -31.16 -3.58 68.78
CA TRP A 635 -30.83 -2.46 69.66
C TRP A 635 -29.41 -2.56 70.24
N ARG A 636 -28.98 -3.77 70.65
CA ARG A 636 -27.63 -4.01 71.13
C ARG A 636 -26.57 -3.73 70.05
N LYS A 637 -26.84 -4.16 68.81
CA LYS A 637 -25.95 -3.96 67.66
C LYS A 637 -25.85 -2.48 67.27
N LEU A 638 -26.97 -1.75 67.26
CA LEU A 638 -26.97 -0.31 66.95
C LEU A 638 -26.19 0.51 67.96
N ARG A 639 -26.29 0.20 69.26
CA ARG A 639 -25.45 0.81 70.30
C ARG A 639 -23.97 0.45 70.13
N GLU A 640 -23.66 -0.81 69.80
CA GLU A 640 -22.29 -1.27 69.56
C GLU A 640 -21.65 -0.56 68.36
N TYR A 641 -22.45 -0.15 67.38
CA TYR A 641 -21.98 0.57 66.18
C TYR A 641 -22.02 2.10 66.27
N GLY A 642 -22.48 2.65 67.40
CA GLY A 642 -22.56 4.09 67.65
C GLY A 642 -23.66 4.80 66.86
N VAL A 643 -24.72 4.09 66.46
CA VAL A 643 -25.81 4.66 65.65
C VAL A 643 -26.90 5.19 66.58
N SER A 644 -27.10 6.51 66.61
CA SER A 644 -28.17 7.19 67.35
C SER A 644 -29.15 7.87 66.41
N GLU A 645 -30.44 7.79 66.74
CA GLU A 645 -31.62 8.20 65.94
C GLU A 645 -31.67 9.69 65.52
N SER A 646 -30.68 10.49 65.88
CA SER A 646 -30.68 11.96 65.72
C SER A 646 -29.72 12.50 64.65
N SER A 647 -29.34 11.74 63.62
CA SER A 647 -28.35 12.21 62.62
C SER A 647 -28.78 12.13 61.14
N THR A 648 -30.06 11.90 60.85
CA THR A 648 -30.55 11.87 59.45
C THR A 648 -31.97 12.45 59.32
N LYS A 649 -32.10 13.72 59.71
CA LYS A 649 -33.08 14.63 59.09
C LYS A 649 -32.38 15.93 58.74
N THR A 650 -31.67 15.94 57.61
CA THR A 650 -31.45 17.14 56.80
C THR A 650 -31.26 16.71 55.35
#